data_AF-K3WRP6-F1
#
_entry.id   AF-K3WRP6-F1
#
_cell.length_a   1.000
_cell.length_b   1.000
_cell.length_c   1.000
_cell.angle_alpha   90.00
_cell.angle_beta   90.00
_cell.angle_gamma   90.00
#
_symmetry.space_group_name_H-M   'P 1'
#
loop_
_entity.id
_entity.type
_entity.pdbx_description
1 polymer ?
#
loop_
_entity_poly.entity_id
_entity_poly.type
_entity_poly.pdbx_seq_one_letter_code
_entity_poly.pdbx_strand_id
1 'polypeptide(L)'
;MVHNKSADATTLAMPPSSSNNNNDEEQLHDDVDVDVDAQARLRSFTLGLKQRADQLMLAERFKDALPLYKDLLMHLTKSQVNLLRQRDLVISCRMNILGAMSKLQQWAAILPEAAQTIAVIMQLYTEAKKLGAKPDEKRYDETTTTSNQDDNGNTSSTKGQQQDAVLDSEALKRAFFFRGYAHFKLGSFAPAELDFRKAMELSPGDNSFREEWNELQAAIQCEKRVKDLMTASRQQFQVGKFKVSIDCSLEALRECHLLQRDEYTGLIHGNLAAAYTKINDDAKAIEHYKRALAFARKVPNQTVAQKERIYDLLSALATCYSRHSDFSSAHSVILDTIKQLAECPSRRDAEPHLYLNAGRVCHTLGKFGNAELYLIKAESGAMKLNQTSIALTSLQWLSKASKQLGKEESAVKVIDKALALAEKDASHADMLDQLLLAKLDLLDPEANPKFKLIEYDSEASLWKALDYFEKKMHARGHLRASEVLVHTLKSLEQDDVVLNKLERVLFVVDRINIGNLTASKDDAAVLMKLVLCKVDFLITKCQKRKAQTLLVKTLSSLPKTKDAHTQRLRGSALKRLAEIVDETLEVDALDGLHQHLSDALVFLRNDKEAASSALVLSGLLTKLAHTEAKRGEILKAQALLEESVSLARRMKDTDTDQERLCGALIGLCVLQMKQQNMGKAQTIIEEIDSLPCAEMWKEMYVIKDQLRLAKEQEEQQKRAVEDRKRHEELQVLLRQNSLAGWWERWWFAVCVSLVGIAVAVLHIMDSSSD
;
A
#
# COMPACT_ATOMS: atom_id res chain seq x y z
N MET A 1 -37.78 -31.13 -48.32
CA MET A 1 -38.85 -30.21 -47.86
C MET A 1 -38.17 -28.97 -47.31
N VAL A 2 -38.51 -27.71 -47.59
CA VAL A 2 -39.25 -26.97 -48.65
C VAL A 2 -39.49 -25.57 -48.05
N HIS A 3 -39.19 -24.49 -48.81
CA HIS A 3 -39.45 -23.05 -48.51
C HIS A 3 -38.75 -22.40 -47.30
N ASN A 4 -38.45 -21.09 -47.26
CA ASN A 4 -38.37 -19.99 -48.25
C ASN A 4 -37.36 -18.94 -47.68
N LYS A 5 -36.45 -18.33 -48.45
CA LYS A 5 -36.57 -17.02 -49.15
C LYS A 5 -37.19 -15.87 -48.31
N SER A 6 -36.71 -14.62 -48.33
CA SER A 6 -35.46 -13.97 -48.78
C SER A 6 -35.62 -12.44 -48.66
N ALA A 7 -34.63 -11.68 -48.16
CA ALA A 7 -34.28 -10.32 -48.62
C ALA A 7 -33.21 -9.71 -47.69
N ASP A 8 -32.03 -9.42 -48.25
CA ASP A 8 -31.01 -8.59 -47.61
C ASP A 8 -30.75 -7.33 -48.45
N ALA A 9 -30.00 -6.40 -47.86
CA ALA A 9 -29.43 -5.14 -48.34
C ALA A 9 -29.08 -5.04 -49.87
N THR A 10 -28.78 -3.87 -50.47
CA THR A 10 -27.78 -2.89 -50.01
C THR A 10 -27.78 -1.60 -50.87
N THR A 11 -27.30 -0.48 -50.29
CA THR A 11 -26.61 0.69 -50.93
C THR A 11 -27.03 1.22 -52.30
N LEU A 12 -27.37 2.52 -52.32
CA LEU A 12 -27.38 3.37 -53.51
C LEU A 12 -26.08 4.20 -53.62
N ALA A 13 -25.48 4.20 -54.81
CA ALA A 13 -24.44 5.14 -55.25
C ALA A 13 -24.84 5.74 -56.62
N MET A 14 -24.44 6.98 -56.87
CA MET A 14 -24.58 7.72 -58.14
C MET A 14 -23.43 7.34 -59.13
N PRO A 15 -23.34 7.86 -60.38
CA PRO A 15 -24.25 8.74 -61.14
C PRO A 15 -24.83 7.96 -62.37
N PRO A 16 -24.80 8.32 -63.69
CA PRO A 16 -24.27 9.50 -64.43
C PRO A 16 -25.35 10.54 -64.83
N SER A 17 -24.91 11.57 -65.57
CA SER A 17 -25.72 12.59 -66.28
C SER A 17 -25.64 12.40 -67.81
N SER A 18 -26.72 12.64 -68.54
CA SER A 18 -26.67 12.93 -69.98
C SER A 18 -27.82 13.85 -70.42
N SER A 19 -27.54 14.68 -71.42
CA SER A 19 -28.37 15.78 -71.93
C SER A 19 -29.47 15.32 -72.90
N ASN A 20 -30.61 16.03 -72.90
CA ASN A 20 -30.97 16.85 -74.06
C ASN A 20 -32.03 17.90 -73.74
N ASN A 21 -31.87 19.08 -74.32
CA ASN A 21 -32.93 20.07 -74.44
C ASN A 21 -33.95 19.59 -75.49
N ASN A 22 -35.21 19.96 -75.31
CA ASN A 22 -35.92 20.78 -76.30
C ASN A 22 -37.07 21.51 -75.63
N ASN A 23 -37.30 22.74 -76.07
CA ASN A 23 -38.45 23.54 -75.67
C ASN A 23 -39.69 22.99 -76.37
N ASP A 24 -40.84 23.06 -75.71
CA ASP A 24 -42.11 23.44 -76.35
C ASP A 24 -42.96 24.18 -75.31
N GLU A 25 -43.37 25.41 -75.63
CA GLU A 25 -44.23 26.23 -74.80
C GLU A 25 -45.70 25.93 -75.13
N GLU A 26 -46.40 25.12 -74.32
CA GLU A 26 -47.86 25.03 -74.41
C GLU A 26 -48.53 25.94 -73.39
N GLN A 27 -49.18 26.98 -73.91
CA GLN A 27 -50.06 27.88 -73.17
C GLN A 27 -51.32 27.13 -72.74
N LEU A 28 -51.41 26.77 -71.46
CA LEU A 28 -52.65 26.28 -70.86
C LEU A 28 -53.47 27.48 -70.34
N HIS A 29 -54.59 27.73 -71.02
CA HIS A 29 -55.62 28.66 -70.57
C HIS A 29 -56.29 28.16 -69.29
N ASP A 30 -56.42 29.04 -68.29
CA ASP A 30 -57.21 28.82 -67.08
C ASP A 30 -58.72 28.91 -67.38
N ASP A 31 -59.39 27.77 -67.59
CA ASP A 31 -60.85 27.67 -67.43
C ASP A 31 -61.16 27.06 -66.05
N VAL A 32 -61.48 27.93 -65.10
CA VAL A 32 -61.78 27.56 -63.71
C VAL A 32 -63.29 27.53 -63.48
N ASP A 33 -63.91 26.39 -63.77
CA ASP A 33 -65.25 26.06 -63.26
C ASP A 33 -65.15 24.81 -62.36
N VAL A 34 -64.91 25.04 -61.06
CA VAL A 34 -64.63 23.96 -60.11
C VAL A 34 -65.93 23.44 -59.52
N ASP A 35 -66.26 22.19 -59.86
CA ASP A 35 -67.42 21.43 -59.36
C ASP A 35 -67.68 21.68 -57.85
N VAL A 36 -68.72 22.50 -57.61
CA VAL A 36 -69.16 22.96 -56.29
C VAL A 36 -69.66 21.79 -55.45
N ASP A 37 -70.21 20.76 -56.09
CA ASP A 37 -70.85 19.62 -55.45
C ASP A 37 -69.79 18.64 -54.88
N ALA A 38 -68.70 18.42 -55.61
CA ALA A 38 -67.53 17.68 -55.10
C ALA A 38 -66.89 18.36 -53.88
N GLN A 39 -66.79 19.70 -53.87
CA GLN A 39 -66.29 20.45 -52.72
C GLN A 39 -67.23 20.37 -51.50
N ALA A 40 -68.55 20.43 -51.71
CA ALA A 40 -69.54 20.30 -50.65
C ALA A 40 -69.47 18.90 -49.97
N ARG A 41 -69.34 17.84 -50.77
CA ARG A 41 -69.17 16.46 -50.28
C ARG A 41 -67.87 16.27 -49.49
N LEU A 42 -66.75 16.84 -49.95
CA LEU A 42 -65.48 16.78 -49.21
C LEU A 42 -65.56 17.52 -47.87
N ARG A 43 -66.25 18.66 -47.83
CA ARG A 43 -66.49 19.43 -46.59
C ARG A 43 -67.37 18.67 -45.60
N SER A 44 -68.45 18.03 -46.04
CA SER A 44 -69.31 17.24 -45.14
C SER A 44 -68.58 16.01 -44.58
N PHE A 45 -67.77 15.33 -45.40
CA PHE A 45 -66.93 14.21 -44.98
C PHE A 45 -65.87 14.63 -43.95
N THR A 46 -65.12 15.71 -44.21
CA THR A 46 -64.07 16.20 -43.30
C THR A 46 -64.65 16.70 -41.97
N LEU A 47 -65.82 17.34 -41.98
CA LEU A 47 -66.54 17.72 -40.75
C LEU A 47 -67.04 16.51 -39.96
N GLY A 48 -67.64 15.51 -40.60
CA GLY A 48 -68.11 14.29 -39.93
C GLY A 48 -66.96 13.45 -39.33
N LEU A 49 -65.83 13.36 -40.04
CA LEU A 49 -64.62 12.71 -39.55
C LEU A 49 -64.05 13.45 -38.32
N LYS A 50 -64.05 14.80 -38.35
CA LYS A 50 -63.63 15.62 -37.22
C LYS A 50 -64.55 15.43 -36.01
N GLN A 51 -65.87 15.49 -36.19
CA GLN A 51 -66.85 15.29 -35.10
C GLN A 51 -66.66 13.92 -34.42
N ARG A 52 -66.41 12.86 -35.19
CA ARG A 52 -66.11 11.53 -34.64
C ARG A 52 -64.80 11.51 -33.84
N ALA A 53 -63.76 12.19 -34.32
CA ALA A 53 -62.49 12.31 -33.60
C ALA A 53 -62.64 13.14 -32.32
N ASP A 54 -63.37 14.26 -32.38
CA ASP A 54 -63.67 15.15 -31.24
C ASP A 54 -64.51 14.41 -30.18
N GLN A 55 -65.48 13.57 -30.57
CA GLN A 55 -66.21 12.69 -29.64
C GLN A 55 -65.29 11.68 -28.93
N LEU A 56 -64.33 11.10 -29.64
CA LEU A 56 -63.34 10.18 -29.05
C LEU A 56 -62.36 10.90 -28.12
N MET A 57 -62.00 12.16 -28.40
CA MET A 57 -61.23 13.01 -27.48
C MET A 57 -61.99 13.30 -26.20
N LEU A 58 -63.27 13.66 -26.30
CA LEU A 58 -64.13 13.91 -25.13
C LEU A 58 -64.37 12.65 -24.30
N ALA A 59 -64.36 11.47 -24.92
CA ALA A 59 -64.42 10.17 -24.26
C ALA A 59 -63.05 9.65 -23.78
N GLU A 60 -62.00 10.48 -23.78
CA GLU A 60 -60.60 10.14 -23.40
C GLU A 60 -59.97 8.97 -24.19
N ARG A 61 -60.56 8.59 -25.34
CA ARG A 61 -60.08 7.52 -26.23
C ARG A 61 -58.99 8.02 -27.18
N PHE A 62 -57.95 8.64 -26.62
CA PHE A 62 -56.88 9.32 -27.37
C PHE A 62 -56.20 8.44 -28.43
N LYS A 63 -56.01 7.14 -28.16
CA LYS A 63 -55.42 6.18 -29.11
C LYS A 63 -56.27 5.97 -30.37
N ASP A 64 -57.59 6.06 -30.23
CA ASP A 64 -58.55 5.87 -31.34
C ASP A 64 -58.82 7.19 -32.09
N ALA A 65 -58.71 8.33 -31.39
CA ALA A 65 -58.86 9.65 -31.99
C ALA A 65 -57.66 10.06 -32.87
N LEU A 66 -56.43 9.72 -32.44
CA LEU A 66 -55.19 10.07 -33.16
C LEU A 66 -55.14 9.66 -34.64
N PRO A 67 -55.45 8.42 -35.05
CA PRO A 67 -55.43 8.05 -36.46
C PRO A 67 -56.45 8.87 -37.27
N LEU A 68 -57.66 9.09 -36.74
CA LEU A 68 -58.71 9.85 -37.44
C LEU A 68 -58.30 11.31 -37.69
N TYR A 69 -57.61 11.97 -36.75
CA TYR A 69 -57.06 13.30 -37.00
C TYR A 69 -55.91 13.31 -38.00
N LYS A 70 -55.07 12.25 -38.04
CA LYS A 70 -53.98 12.14 -39.01
C LYS A 70 -54.50 11.89 -40.42
N ASP A 71 -55.47 11.00 -40.58
CA ASP A 71 -56.19 10.77 -41.83
C ASP A 71 -56.89 12.06 -42.31
N LEU A 72 -57.59 12.74 -41.40
CA LEU A 72 -58.20 14.04 -41.68
C LEU A 72 -57.15 15.08 -42.15
N LEU A 73 -56.01 15.20 -41.47
CA LEU A 73 -54.94 16.10 -41.91
C LEU A 73 -54.40 15.75 -43.29
N MET A 74 -54.21 14.46 -43.63
CA MET A 74 -53.78 14.07 -44.99
C MET A 74 -54.74 14.55 -46.08
N HIS A 75 -56.06 14.56 -45.81
CA HIS A 75 -57.04 15.12 -46.74
C HIS A 75 -56.97 16.65 -46.83
N LEU A 76 -56.78 17.33 -45.70
CA LEU A 76 -56.75 18.80 -45.62
C LEU A 76 -55.46 19.41 -46.20
N THR A 77 -54.32 18.75 -46.04
CA THR A 77 -53.01 19.22 -46.54
C THR A 77 -52.71 18.79 -47.98
N LYS A 78 -53.68 18.23 -48.71
CA LYS A 78 -53.47 17.69 -50.07
C LYS A 78 -53.20 18.76 -51.15
N SER A 79 -53.64 20.00 -50.93
CA SER A 79 -53.33 21.15 -51.80
C SER A 79 -53.25 22.43 -50.99
N GLN A 80 -52.44 23.40 -51.44
CA GLN A 80 -52.28 24.68 -50.75
C GLN A 80 -53.59 25.48 -50.66
N VAL A 81 -54.43 25.37 -51.71
CA VAL A 81 -55.76 25.99 -51.76
C VAL A 81 -56.69 25.42 -50.69
N ASN A 82 -56.66 24.10 -50.44
CA ASN A 82 -57.44 23.47 -49.37
C ASN A 82 -56.89 23.82 -47.98
N LEU A 83 -55.56 23.84 -47.83
CA LEU A 83 -54.87 24.21 -46.60
C LEU A 83 -55.29 25.60 -46.11
N LEU A 84 -55.31 26.59 -47.00
CA LEU A 84 -55.76 27.96 -46.71
C LEU A 84 -57.28 28.03 -46.47
N ARG A 85 -58.10 27.38 -47.30
CA ARG A 85 -59.57 27.39 -47.19
C ARG A 85 -60.09 26.69 -45.93
N GLN A 86 -59.31 25.81 -45.30
CA GLN A 86 -59.70 25.05 -44.11
C GLN A 86 -58.72 25.26 -42.94
N ARG A 87 -58.09 26.45 -42.87
CA ARG A 87 -57.10 26.84 -41.86
C ARG A 87 -57.51 26.48 -40.42
N ASP A 88 -58.67 26.93 -39.95
CA ASP A 88 -59.12 26.69 -38.57
C ASP A 88 -59.28 25.20 -38.26
N LEU A 89 -59.73 24.42 -39.25
CA LEU A 89 -59.88 22.98 -39.14
C LEU A 89 -58.51 22.29 -39.03
N VAL A 90 -57.53 22.70 -39.85
CA VAL A 90 -56.14 22.21 -39.82
C VAL A 90 -55.49 22.54 -38.48
N ILE A 91 -55.60 23.79 -38.01
CA ILE A 91 -55.06 24.24 -36.73
C ILE A 91 -55.69 23.44 -35.58
N SER A 92 -57.02 23.33 -35.56
CA SER A 92 -57.75 22.57 -34.54
C SER A 92 -57.36 21.09 -34.51
N CYS A 93 -57.20 20.43 -35.65
CA CYS A 93 -56.77 19.02 -35.70
C CYS A 93 -55.35 18.86 -35.16
N ARG A 94 -54.42 19.75 -35.52
CA ARG A 94 -53.04 19.73 -35.01
C ARG A 94 -52.97 19.97 -33.50
N MET A 95 -53.75 20.91 -32.97
CA MET A 95 -53.86 21.13 -31.52
C MET A 95 -54.39 19.89 -30.79
N ASN A 96 -55.43 19.23 -31.33
CA ASN A 96 -56.01 18.04 -30.72
C ASN A 96 -55.05 16.84 -30.76
N ILE A 97 -54.27 16.67 -31.83
CA ILE A 97 -53.18 15.66 -31.89
C ILE A 97 -52.13 15.93 -30.79
N LEU A 98 -51.63 17.15 -30.66
CA LEU A 98 -50.62 17.49 -29.64
C LEU A 98 -51.16 17.26 -28.21
N GLY A 99 -52.41 17.66 -27.96
CA GLY A 99 -53.09 17.40 -26.69
C GLY A 99 -53.25 15.90 -26.38
N ALA A 100 -53.69 15.10 -27.37
CA ALA A 100 -53.84 13.65 -27.23
C ALA A 100 -52.49 12.95 -26.96
N MET A 101 -51.44 13.32 -27.70
CA MET A 101 -50.10 12.76 -27.52
C MET A 101 -49.49 13.15 -26.17
N SER A 102 -49.76 14.36 -25.67
CA SER A 102 -49.38 14.81 -24.33
C SER A 102 -50.08 14.00 -23.23
N LYS A 103 -51.40 13.79 -23.34
CA LYS A 103 -52.15 12.93 -22.41
C LYS A 103 -51.68 11.47 -22.44
N LEU A 104 -51.24 10.97 -23.59
CA LEU A 104 -50.62 9.65 -23.75
C LEU A 104 -49.12 9.60 -23.39
N GLN A 105 -48.54 10.70 -22.92
CA GLN A 105 -47.11 10.84 -22.54
C GLN A 105 -46.12 10.47 -23.66
N GLN A 106 -46.50 10.64 -24.93
CA GLN A 106 -45.70 10.28 -26.10
C GLN A 106 -44.64 11.36 -26.43
N TRP A 107 -43.88 11.83 -25.43
CA TRP A 107 -43.02 13.02 -25.51
C TRP A 107 -42.08 13.03 -26.72
N ALA A 108 -41.43 11.91 -27.03
CA ALA A 108 -40.52 11.80 -28.18
C ALA A 108 -41.22 12.00 -29.53
N ALA A 109 -42.48 11.58 -29.66
CA ALA A 109 -43.26 11.73 -30.89
C ALA A 109 -43.92 13.13 -30.99
N ILE A 110 -44.12 13.83 -29.87
CA ILE A 110 -44.60 15.22 -29.85
C ILE A 110 -43.59 16.16 -30.52
N LEU A 111 -42.28 15.94 -30.35
CA LEU A 111 -41.24 16.81 -30.90
C LEU A 111 -41.36 17.04 -32.42
N PRO A 112 -41.38 16.01 -33.31
CA PRO A 112 -41.54 16.21 -34.74
C PRO A 112 -42.93 16.74 -35.12
N GLU A 113 -44.00 16.26 -34.47
CA GLU A 113 -45.38 16.67 -34.76
C GLU A 113 -45.61 18.15 -34.40
N ALA A 114 -45.06 18.63 -33.30
CA ALA A 114 -45.11 20.03 -32.89
C ALA A 114 -44.24 20.91 -33.78
N ALA A 115 -43.04 20.45 -34.19
CA ALA A 115 -42.21 21.17 -35.14
C ALA A 115 -42.89 21.33 -36.51
N GLN A 116 -43.52 20.26 -37.04
CA GLN A 116 -44.33 20.33 -38.25
C GLN A 116 -45.53 21.27 -38.08
N THR A 117 -46.19 21.23 -36.92
CA THR A 117 -47.34 22.09 -36.61
C THR A 117 -46.96 23.57 -36.59
N ILE A 118 -45.84 23.93 -35.93
CA ILE A 118 -45.29 25.30 -35.95
C ILE A 118 -44.99 25.74 -37.38
N ALA A 119 -44.35 24.90 -38.19
CA ALA A 119 -44.03 25.21 -39.58
C ALA A 119 -45.29 25.47 -40.43
N VAL A 120 -46.32 24.63 -40.31
CA VAL A 120 -47.59 24.79 -41.05
C VAL A 120 -48.34 26.06 -40.62
N ILE A 121 -48.39 26.38 -39.32
CA ILE A 121 -49.06 27.60 -38.86
C ILE A 121 -48.29 28.84 -39.31
N MET A 122 -46.95 28.83 -39.28
CA MET A 122 -46.12 29.92 -39.82
C MET A 122 -46.33 30.10 -41.33
N GLN A 123 -46.42 29.02 -42.11
CA GLN A 123 -46.73 29.07 -43.54
C GLN A 123 -48.09 29.76 -43.78
N LEU A 124 -49.14 29.25 -43.13
CA LEU A 124 -50.50 29.82 -43.18
C LEU A 124 -50.52 31.32 -42.86
N TYR A 125 -49.85 31.74 -41.78
CA TYR A 125 -49.73 33.14 -41.39
C TYR A 125 -49.02 33.99 -42.45
N THR A 126 -47.90 33.52 -43.01
CA THR A 126 -47.18 34.27 -44.05
C THR A 126 -47.98 34.40 -45.35
N GLU A 127 -48.81 33.42 -45.68
CA GLU A 127 -49.63 33.42 -46.90
C GLU A 127 -50.89 34.27 -46.74
N ALA A 128 -51.56 34.21 -45.59
CA ALA A 128 -52.63 35.12 -45.23
C ALA A 128 -52.17 36.59 -45.31
N LYS A 129 -50.96 36.89 -44.83
CA LYS A 129 -50.34 38.23 -44.93
C LYS A 129 -50.05 38.64 -46.38
N LYS A 130 -49.63 37.72 -47.26
CA LYS A 130 -49.41 38.00 -48.70
C LYS A 130 -50.74 38.28 -49.42
N LEU A 131 -51.79 37.53 -49.10
CA LEU A 131 -53.12 37.69 -49.69
C LEU A 131 -53.77 39.02 -49.29
N GLY A 132 -53.57 39.47 -48.05
CA GLY A 132 -54.04 40.77 -47.57
C GLY A 132 -53.19 41.98 -47.97
N ALA A 133 -52.09 41.80 -48.71
CA ALA A 133 -51.13 42.85 -49.06
C ALA A 133 -51.09 43.19 -50.57
N LYS A 134 -52.07 42.73 -51.36
CA LYS A 134 -52.23 43.20 -52.74
C LYS A 134 -52.84 44.61 -52.74
N PRO A 135 -52.20 45.63 -53.34
CA PRO A 135 -52.90 46.87 -53.67
C PRO A 135 -53.92 46.61 -54.77
N ASP A 136 -55.07 47.30 -54.72
CA ASP A 136 -56.04 47.30 -55.82
C ASP A 136 -55.41 47.95 -57.05
N GLU A 137 -55.12 47.16 -58.07
CA GLU A 137 -54.53 47.63 -59.32
C GLU A 137 -55.32 47.10 -60.52
N LYS A 138 -56.30 47.91 -60.97
CA LYS A 138 -56.46 48.38 -62.35
C LYS A 138 -57.83 49.03 -62.58
N ARG A 139 -57.83 50.36 -62.70
CA ARG A 139 -58.66 51.04 -63.70
C ARG A 139 -57.97 52.33 -64.15
N TYR A 140 -57.66 52.40 -65.44
CA TYR A 140 -57.33 53.66 -66.11
C TYR A 140 -58.59 54.55 -66.10
N ASP A 141 -58.44 55.85 -65.82
CA ASP A 141 -58.56 56.88 -66.86
C ASP A 141 -58.34 58.30 -66.29
N GLU A 142 -58.06 59.23 -67.19
CA GLU A 142 -57.67 60.60 -66.87
C GLU A 142 -58.85 61.49 -66.43
N THR A 143 -58.56 62.31 -65.41
CA THR A 143 -59.14 63.66 -65.19
C THR A 143 -60.64 63.87 -64.96
N THR A 144 -60.86 64.59 -63.86
CA THR A 144 -61.89 65.63 -63.60
C THR A 144 -63.31 65.28 -63.14
N THR A 145 -63.53 65.73 -61.90
CA THR A 145 -64.68 66.50 -61.36
C THR A 145 -65.83 65.82 -60.59
N THR A 146 -65.97 66.35 -59.36
CA THR A 146 -67.18 66.63 -58.56
C THR A 146 -67.91 65.51 -57.79
N SER A 147 -67.58 65.51 -56.48
CA SER A 147 -68.49 65.76 -55.34
C SER A 147 -69.36 64.66 -54.73
N ASN A 148 -69.23 64.61 -53.39
CA ASN A 148 -70.20 64.25 -52.34
C ASN A 148 -70.34 62.77 -51.90
N GLN A 149 -70.03 62.59 -50.61
CA GLN A 149 -70.76 61.82 -49.58
C GLN A 149 -71.22 60.39 -49.92
N ASP A 150 -70.63 59.38 -49.26
CA ASP A 150 -71.25 58.83 -48.03
C ASP A 150 -70.33 57.86 -47.28
N ASP A 151 -70.69 57.59 -46.02
CA ASP A 151 -69.98 56.74 -45.06
C ASP A 151 -70.13 55.22 -45.30
N ASN A 152 -69.28 54.44 -44.59
CA ASN A 152 -69.26 52.97 -44.43
C ASN A 152 -68.62 52.13 -45.53
N GLY A 153 -67.40 51.64 -45.27
CA GLY A 153 -66.79 50.62 -46.14
C GLY A 153 -65.41 50.04 -45.79
N ASN A 154 -64.88 50.11 -44.55
CA ASN A 154 -63.54 49.53 -44.29
C ASN A 154 -63.24 49.01 -42.84
N THR A 155 -64.26 48.69 -42.05
CA THR A 155 -64.11 48.25 -40.64
C THR A 155 -64.32 46.75 -40.39
N SER A 156 -64.68 45.97 -41.42
CA SER A 156 -64.93 44.52 -41.31
C SER A 156 -63.71 43.67 -41.66
N SER A 157 -62.98 44.02 -42.73
CA SER A 157 -61.74 43.36 -43.18
C SER A 157 -60.65 43.40 -42.09
N THR A 158 -60.45 44.56 -41.49
CA THR A 158 -59.45 44.83 -40.44
C THR A 158 -59.77 44.09 -39.13
N LYS A 159 -61.05 43.99 -38.74
CA LYS A 159 -61.46 43.20 -37.56
C LYS A 159 -61.27 41.70 -37.76
N GLY A 160 -61.60 41.17 -38.93
CA GLY A 160 -61.36 39.76 -39.27
C GLY A 160 -59.87 39.40 -39.22
N GLN A 161 -59.02 40.22 -39.87
CA GLN A 161 -57.57 40.02 -39.87
C GLN A 161 -56.95 40.11 -38.46
N GLN A 162 -57.44 40.99 -37.59
CA GLN A 162 -56.99 41.07 -36.20
C GLN A 162 -57.39 39.82 -35.40
N GLN A 163 -58.62 39.32 -35.56
CA GLN A 163 -59.10 38.12 -34.86
C GLN A 163 -58.34 36.86 -35.32
N ASP A 164 -58.09 36.75 -36.61
CA ASP A 164 -57.26 35.69 -37.22
C ASP A 164 -55.82 35.69 -36.72
N ALA A 165 -55.19 36.87 -36.60
CA ALA A 165 -53.82 36.99 -36.10
C ALA A 165 -53.72 36.59 -34.61
N VAL A 166 -54.74 36.88 -33.81
CA VAL A 166 -54.84 36.45 -32.40
C VAL A 166 -54.99 34.93 -32.30
N LEU A 167 -55.82 34.32 -33.15
CA LEU A 167 -56.02 32.86 -33.19
C LEU A 167 -54.73 32.11 -33.61
N ASP A 168 -54.01 32.60 -34.62
CA ASP A 168 -52.70 32.04 -35.02
C ASP A 168 -51.65 32.19 -33.91
N SER A 169 -51.62 33.32 -33.21
CA SER A 169 -50.69 33.55 -32.09
C SER A 169 -50.95 32.59 -30.92
N GLU A 170 -52.21 32.38 -30.56
CA GLU A 170 -52.62 31.41 -29.53
C GLU A 170 -52.30 29.97 -29.94
N ALA A 171 -52.50 29.61 -31.21
CA ALA A 171 -52.15 28.29 -31.74
C ALA A 171 -50.63 28.05 -31.77
N LEU A 172 -49.83 29.05 -32.17
CA LEU A 172 -48.37 28.99 -32.10
C LEU A 172 -47.89 28.88 -30.66
N LYS A 173 -48.44 29.67 -29.71
CA LYS A 173 -48.13 29.58 -28.28
C LYS A 173 -48.29 28.16 -27.76
N ARG A 174 -49.44 27.52 -28.05
CA ARG A 174 -49.70 26.13 -27.65
C ARG A 174 -48.76 25.14 -28.31
N ALA A 175 -48.43 25.31 -29.59
CA ALA A 175 -47.50 24.44 -30.29
C ALA A 175 -46.07 24.51 -29.70
N PHE A 176 -45.59 25.73 -29.40
CA PHE A 176 -44.32 25.94 -28.70
C PHE A 176 -44.37 25.36 -27.27
N PHE A 177 -45.44 25.59 -26.50
CA PHE A 177 -45.62 24.99 -25.18
C PHE A 177 -45.55 23.46 -25.22
N PHE A 178 -46.29 22.79 -26.11
CA PHE A 178 -46.25 21.32 -26.20
C PHE A 178 -44.85 20.79 -26.57
N ARG A 179 -44.12 21.48 -27.47
CA ARG A 179 -42.75 21.09 -27.83
C ARG A 179 -41.77 21.34 -26.68
N GLY A 180 -41.87 22.49 -26.00
CA GLY A 180 -41.06 22.84 -24.85
C GLY A 180 -41.28 21.91 -23.66
N TYR A 181 -42.53 21.57 -23.36
CA TYR A 181 -42.89 20.62 -22.30
C TYR A 181 -42.45 19.19 -22.62
N ALA A 182 -42.56 18.76 -23.88
CA ALA A 182 -41.99 17.48 -24.32
C ALA A 182 -40.46 17.46 -24.19
N HIS A 183 -39.76 18.53 -24.59
CA HIS A 183 -38.33 18.68 -24.35
C HIS A 183 -37.99 18.64 -22.85
N PHE A 184 -38.78 19.29 -21.98
CA PHE A 184 -38.59 19.28 -20.54
C PHE A 184 -38.71 17.86 -19.94
N LYS A 185 -39.78 17.12 -20.26
CA LYS A 185 -39.96 15.73 -19.77
C LYS A 185 -38.96 14.74 -20.37
N LEU A 186 -38.33 15.05 -21.50
CA LEU A 186 -37.16 14.35 -22.05
C LEU A 186 -35.81 14.85 -21.50
N GLY A 187 -35.81 15.78 -20.53
CA GLY A 187 -34.61 16.34 -19.90
C GLY A 187 -33.79 17.28 -20.78
N SER A 188 -34.31 17.71 -21.94
CA SER A 188 -33.65 18.61 -22.88
C SER A 188 -33.94 20.07 -22.52
N PHE A 189 -33.35 20.56 -21.41
CA PHE A 189 -33.76 21.83 -20.81
C PHE A 189 -33.50 23.08 -21.67
N ALA A 190 -32.41 23.15 -22.44
CA ALA A 190 -32.13 24.35 -23.26
C ALA A 190 -33.10 24.52 -24.45
N PRO A 191 -33.42 23.48 -25.24
CA PRO A 191 -34.54 23.54 -26.20
C PRO A 191 -35.89 23.83 -25.54
N ALA A 192 -36.16 23.25 -24.37
CA ALA A 192 -37.39 23.52 -23.62
C ALA A 192 -37.50 25.00 -23.27
N GLU A 193 -36.46 25.58 -22.66
CA GLU A 193 -36.45 26.98 -22.23
C GLU A 193 -36.68 27.94 -23.39
N LEU A 194 -36.06 27.68 -24.56
CA LEU A 194 -36.25 28.47 -25.77
C LEU A 194 -37.70 28.44 -26.26
N ASP A 195 -38.35 27.28 -26.24
CA ASP A 195 -39.74 27.14 -26.68
C ASP A 195 -40.73 27.77 -25.68
N PHE A 196 -40.50 27.63 -24.37
CA PHE A 196 -41.30 28.32 -23.35
C PHE A 196 -41.15 29.85 -23.44
N ARG A 197 -39.94 30.38 -23.69
CA ARG A 197 -39.73 31.83 -23.91
C ARG A 197 -40.51 32.33 -25.12
N LYS A 198 -40.49 31.59 -26.24
CA LYS A 198 -41.29 31.93 -27.43
C LYS A 198 -42.79 31.89 -27.16
N ALA A 199 -43.27 30.95 -26.34
CA ALA A 199 -44.68 30.94 -25.92
C ALA A 199 -45.05 32.19 -25.10
N MET A 200 -44.17 32.66 -24.19
CA MET A 200 -44.38 33.91 -23.46
C MET A 200 -44.33 35.16 -24.35
N GLU A 201 -43.41 35.22 -25.31
CA GLU A 201 -43.31 36.31 -26.29
C GLU A 201 -44.60 36.46 -27.14
N LEU A 202 -45.24 35.34 -27.49
CA LEU A 202 -46.49 35.31 -28.26
C LEU A 202 -47.75 35.67 -27.45
N SER A 203 -47.68 35.72 -26.12
CA SER A 203 -48.81 36.07 -25.24
C SER A 203 -48.34 36.68 -23.90
N PRO A 204 -47.92 37.95 -23.89
CA PRO A 204 -47.47 38.63 -22.69
C PRO A 204 -48.59 38.71 -21.63
N GLY A 205 -48.36 38.14 -20.45
CA GLY A 205 -49.29 38.18 -19.32
C GLY A 205 -50.16 36.93 -19.12
N ASP A 206 -50.08 35.94 -20.01
CA ASP A 206 -50.71 34.64 -19.77
C ASP A 206 -50.00 33.89 -18.62
N ASN A 207 -50.79 33.33 -17.70
CA ASN A 207 -50.31 32.53 -16.57
C ASN A 207 -50.56 31.02 -16.76
N SER A 208 -51.17 30.58 -17.87
CA SER A 208 -51.69 29.21 -18.05
C SER A 208 -50.63 28.09 -18.01
N PHE A 209 -49.35 28.41 -18.19
CA PHE A 209 -48.22 27.48 -18.14
C PHE A 209 -47.10 27.93 -17.17
N ARG A 210 -47.46 28.80 -16.20
CA ARG A 210 -46.50 29.40 -15.26
C ARG A 210 -45.93 28.39 -14.28
N GLU A 211 -46.68 27.35 -13.93
CA GLU A 211 -46.22 26.29 -13.04
C GLU A 211 -45.15 25.43 -13.73
N GLU A 212 -45.38 24.98 -14.96
CA GLU A 212 -44.41 24.21 -15.76
C GLU A 212 -43.15 25.02 -16.09
N TRP A 213 -43.28 26.33 -16.30
CA TRP A 213 -42.14 27.22 -16.45
C TRP A 213 -41.30 27.30 -15.15
N ASN A 214 -41.95 27.42 -13.99
CA ASN A 214 -41.27 27.43 -12.70
C ASN A 214 -40.59 26.07 -12.41
N GLU A 215 -41.24 24.94 -12.72
CA GLU A 215 -40.63 23.60 -12.64
C GLU A 215 -39.38 23.48 -13.52
N LEU A 216 -39.47 23.94 -14.78
CA LEU A 216 -38.33 23.94 -15.70
C LEU A 216 -37.18 24.81 -15.19
N GLN A 217 -37.48 26.01 -14.69
CA GLN A 217 -36.45 26.91 -14.13
C GLN A 217 -35.80 26.32 -12.87
N ALA A 218 -36.56 25.67 -11.98
CA ALA A 218 -36.02 24.95 -10.85
C ALA A 218 -35.11 23.79 -11.30
N ALA A 219 -35.52 23.01 -12.31
CA ALA A 219 -34.72 21.93 -12.87
C ALA A 219 -33.41 22.43 -13.52
N ILE A 220 -33.46 23.56 -14.26
CA ILE A 220 -32.28 24.22 -14.85
C ILE A 220 -31.32 24.68 -13.75
N GLN A 221 -31.84 25.29 -12.68
CA GLN A 221 -31.02 25.75 -11.54
C GLN A 221 -30.37 24.56 -10.80
N CYS A 222 -31.11 23.48 -10.57
CA CYS A 222 -30.57 22.25 -9.98
C CYS A 222 -29.49 21.63 -10.88
N GLU A 223 -29.71 21.56 -12.20
CA GLU A 223 -28.73 21.02 -13.14
C GLU A 223 -27.46 21.87 -13.19
N LYS A 224 -27.59 23.20 -13.15
CA LYS A 224 -26.47 24.12 -13.01
C LYS A 224 -25.72 23.88 -11.70
N ARG A 225 -26.42 23.78 -10.55
CA ARG A 225 -25.82 23.50 -9.25
C ARG A 225 -25.05 22.18 -9.24
N VAL A 226 -25.58 21.13 -9.86
CA VAL A 226 -24.87 19.84 -10.01
C VAL A 226 -23.57 20.02 -10.82
N LYS A 227 -23.61 20.75 -11.94
CA LYS A 227 -22.42 21.06 -12.76
C LYS A 227 -21.39 21.89 -11.98
N ASP A 228 -21.83 22.89 -11.23
CA ASP A 228 -20.98 23.75 -10.40
C ASP A 228 -20.32 22.96 -9.25
N LEU A 229 -21.08 22.11 -8.53
CA LEU A 229 -20.54 21.23 -7.50
C LEU A 229 -19.57 20.17 -8.06
N MET A 230 -19.83 19.62 -9.25
CA MET A 230 -18.93 18.69 -9.92
C MET A 230 -17.61 19.35 -10.37
N THR A 231 -17.65 20.59 -10.86
CA THR A 231 -16.44 21.33 -11.23
C THR A 231 -15.65 21.74 -9.98
N ALA A 232 -16.33 22.23 -8.93
CA ALA A 232 -15.72 22.52 -7.64
C ALA A 232 -15.05 21.26 -7.03
N SER A 233 -15.74 20.12 -7.02
CA SER A 233 -15.19 18.85 -6.54
C SER A 233 -13.92 18.44 -7.31
N ARG A 234 -13.89 18.61 -8.63
CA ARG A 234 -12.70 18.35 -9.47
C ARG A 234 -11.55 19.31 -9.18
N GLN A 235 -11.83 20.60 -8.97
CA GLN A 235 -10.82 21.60 -8.61
C GLN A 235 -10.22 21.29 -7.23
N GLN A 236 -11.05 20.99 -6.22
CA GLN A 236 -10.55 20.61 -4.88
C GLN A 236 -9.74 19.30 -4.92
N PHE A 237 -10.09 18.36 -5.80
CA PHE A 237 -9.29 17.16 -6.04
C PHE A 237 -7.90 17.48 -6.62
N GLN A 238 -7.82 18.36 -7.62
CA GLN A 238 -6.56 18.80 -8.23
C GLN A 238 -5.65 19.55 -7.23
N VAL A 239 -6.23 20.32 -6.31
CA VAL A 239 -5.52 21.02 -5.22
C VAL A 239 -5.13 20.06 -4.07
N GLY A 240 -5.52 18.78 -4.12
CA GLY A 240 -5.22 17.79 -3.08
C GLY A 240 -6.14 17.83 -1.85
N LYS A 241 -7.19 18.66 -1.86
CA LYS A 241 -8.19 18.76 -0.78
C LYS A 241 -9.26 17.67 -0.93
N PHE A 242 -8.84 16.41 -0.85
CA PHE A 242 -9.68 15.25 -1.18
C PHE A 242 -10.95 15.12 -0.33
N LYS A 243 -10.92 15.49 0.96
CA LYS A 243 -12.13 15.48 1.82
C LYS A 243 -13.19 16.47 1.31
N VAL A 244 -12.81 17.71 1.03
CA VAL A 244 -13.72 18.73 0.46
C VAL A 244 -14.22 18.30 -0.93
N SER A 245 -13.36 17.64 -1.73
CA SER A 245 -13.78 17.06 -3.01
C SER A 245 -14.86 15.98 -2.84
N ILE A 246 -14.75 15.12 -1.83
CA ILE A 246 -15.78 14.13 -1.45
C ILE A 246 -17.06 14.86 -1.03
N ASP A 247 -16.98 15.82 -0.13
CA ASP A 247 -18.14 16.56 0.39
C ASP A 247 -18.94 17.23 -0.75
N CYS A 248 -18.26 17.96 -1.64
CA CYS A 248 -18.87 18.58 -2.83
C CYS A 248 -19.51 17.54 -3.77
N SER A 249 -18.90 16.36 -3.94
CA SER A 249 -19.48 15.30 -4.77
C SER A 249 -20.64 14.55 -4.08
N LEU A 250 -20.65 14.44 -2.75
CA LEU A 250 -21.80 13.92 -1.99
C LEU A 250 -22.98 14.90 -2.06
N GLU A 251 -22.73 16.21 -2.01
CA GLU A 251 -23.76 17.23 -2.27
C GLU A 251 -24.28 17.16 -3.70
N ALA A 252 -23.39 17.10 -4.70
CA ALA A 252 -23.76 16.93 -6.11
C ALA A 252 -24.60 15.66 -6.33
N LEU A 253 -24.30 14.56 -5.62
CA LEU A 253 -25.03 13.32 -5.70
C LEU A 253 -26.47 13.47 -5.18
N ARG A 254 -26.69 14.21 -4.09
CA ARG A 254 -28.03 14.48 -3.52
C ARG A 254 -28.88 15.29 -4.49
N GLU A 255 -28.33 16.39 -5.02
CA GLU A 255 -28.99 17.24 -6.01
C GLU A 255 -29.30 16.46 -7.31
N CYS A 256 -28.36 15.60 -7.75
CA CYS A 256 -28.53 14.78 -8.95
C CYS A 256 -29.61 13.68 -8.81
N HIS A 257 -29.90 13.20 -7.58
CA HIS A 257 -31.03 12.27 -7.36
C HIS A 257 -32.39 12.94 -7.64
N LEU A 258 -32.53 14.24 -7.37
CA LEU A 258 -33.75 14.99 -7.69
C LEU A 258 -33.96 15.14 -9.21
N LEU A 259 -32.87 15.25 -9.96
CA LEU A 259 -32.87 15.36 -11.43
C LEU A 259 -33.03 14.02 -12.16
N GLN A 260 -32.86 12.88 -11.48
CA GLN A 260 -32.88 11.53 -12.06
C GLN A 260 -31.98 11.35 -13.30
N ARG A 261 -30.84 12.06 -13.35
CA ARG A 261 -29.89 12.03 -14.50
C ARG A 261 -28.77 11.00 -14.30
N ASP A 262 -28.97 9.81 -14.86
CA ASP A 262 -28.00 8.70 -14.87
C ASP A 262 -26.57 9.10 -15.31
N GLU A 263 -26.42 9.99 -16.29
CA GLU A 263 -25.10 10.44 -16.77
C GLU A 263 -24.31 11.20 -15.70
N TYR A 264 -24.94 12.17 -15.03
CA TYR A 264 -24.31 12.92 -13.94
C TYR A 264 -24.07 12.02 -12.73
N THR A 265 -25.02 11.15 -12.37
CA THR A 265 -24.84 10.18 -11.27
C THR A 265 -23.62 9.29 -11.50
N GLY A 266 -23.41 8.78 -12.72
CA GLY A 266 -22.22 7.99 -13.09
C GLY A 266 -20.92 8.79 -12.97
N LEU A 267 -20.90 10.04 -13.43
CA LEU A 267 -19.74 10.93 -13.32
C LEU A 267 -19.40 11.29 -11.86
N ILE A 268 -20.41 11.60 -11.04
CA ILE A 268 -20.23 11.94 -9.63
C ILE A 268 -19.67 10.74 -8.86
N HIS A 269 -20.14 9.53 -9.12
CA HIS A 269 -19.55 8.32 -8.56
C HIS A 269 -18.09 8.11 -9.02
N GLY A 270 -17.75 8.44 -10.27
CA GLY A 270 -16.35 8.42 -10.73
C GLY A 270 -15.45 9.39 -9.94
N ASN A 271 -15.92 10.61 -9.69
CA ASN A 271 -15.23 11.61 -8.87
C ASN A 271 -15.05 11.12 -7.42
N LEU A 272 -16.11 10.60 -6.78
CA LEU A 272 -16.06 10.04 -5.43
C LEU A 272 -15.05 8.91 -5.33
N ALA A 273 -15.07 7.97 -6.29
CA ALA A 273 -14.17 6.83 -6.29
C ALA A 273 -12.68 7.26 -6.39
N ALA A 274 -12.38 8.24 -7.24
CA ALA A 274 -11.05 8.82 -7.34
C ALA A 274 -10.62 9.54 -6.04
N ALA A 275 -11.53 10.27 -5.40
CA ALA A 275 -11.24 10.96 -4.14
C ALA A 275 -11.02 9.99 -2.96
N TYR A 276 -11.85 8.93 -2.84
CA TYR A 276 -11.65 7.86 -1.86
C TYR A 276 -10.33 7.10 -2.07
N THR A 277 -9.98 6.82 -3.32
CA THR A 277 -8.67 6.25 -3.73
C THR A 277 -7.50 7.05 -3.18
N LYS A 278 -7.58 8.40 -3.20
CA LYS A 278 -6.52 9.31 -2.74
C LYS A 278 -6.43 9.44 -1.21
N ILE A 279 -7.48 9.10 -0.46
CA ILE A 279 -7.43 8.98 1.01
C ILE A 279 -7.24 7.53 1.49
N ASN A 280 -6.92 6.60 0.59
CA ASN A 280 -6.73 5.16 0.84
C ASN A 280 -7.97 4.44 1.43
N ASP A 281 -9.17 4.94 1.18
CA ASP A 281 -10.43 4.25 1.51
C ASP A 281 -10.86 3.37 0.31
N ASP A 282 -10.12 2.28 0.12
CA ASP A 282 -10.28 1.42 -1.06
C ASP A 282 -11.64 0.71 -1.11
N ALA A 283 -12.27 0.46 0.05
CA ALA A 283 -13.59 -0.12 0.13
C ALA A 283 -14.65 0.80 -0.51
N LYS A 284 -14.68 2.09 -0.12
CA LYS A 284 -15.60 3.07 -0.74
C LYS A 284 -15.21 3.39 -2.19
N ALA A 285 -13.91 3.39 -2.51
CA ALA A 285 -13.47 3.55 -3.89
C ALA A 285 -14.02 2.44 -4.80
N ILE A 286 -13.92 1.17 -4.38
CA ILE A 286 -14.46 0.00 -5.10
C ILE A 286 -15.98 0.12 -5.28
N GLU A 287 -16.72 0.49 -4.23
CA GLU A 287 -18.17 0.68 -4.29
C GLU A 287 -18.56 1.75 -5.33
N HIS A 288 -17.91 2.91 -5.29
CA HIS A 288 -18.21 4.01 -6.20
C HIS A 288 -17.72 3.75 -7.64
N TYR A 289 -16.57 3.09 -7.86
CA TYR A 289 -16.15 2.67 -9.19
C TYR A 289 -17.14 1.69 -9.82
N LYS A 290 -17.66 0.72 -9.05
CA LYS A 290 -18.72 -0.21 -9.51
C LYS A 290 -19.98 0.55 -9.94
N ARG A 291 -20.46 1.52 -9.14
CA ARG A 291 -21.62 2.34 -9.52
C ARG A 291 -21.35 3.17 -10.77
N ALA A 292 -20.19 3.83 -10.85
CA ALA A 292 -19.80 4.62 -12.03
C ALA A 292 -19.77 3.78 -13.31
N LEU A 293 -19.21 2.57 -13.26
CA LEU A 293 -19.20 1.62 -14.37
C LEU A 293 -20.61 1.14 -14.76
N ALA A 294 -21.49 0.90 -13.78
CA ALA A 294 -22.88 0.51 -14.06
C ALA A 294 -23.63 1.59 -14.85
N PHE A 295 -23.47 2.87 -14.48
CA PHE A 295 -24.04 3.98 -15.25
C PHE A 295 -23.38 4.16 -16.62
N ALA A 296 -22.04 4.13 -16.70
CA ALA A 296 -21.32 4.28 -17.96
C ALA A 296 -21.71 3.20 -19.00
N ARG A 297 -21.95 1.96 -18.54
CA ARG A 297 -22.35 0.83 -19.40
C ARG A 297 -23.80 0.87 -19.89
N LYS A 298 -24.70 1.62 -19.24
CA LYS A 298 -26.10 1.78 -19.69
C LYS A 298 -26.23 2.56 -21.00
N VAL A 299 -25.26 3.41 -21.32
CA VAL A 299 -25.33 4.28 -22.51
C VAL A 299 -25.21 3.41 -23.78
N PRO A 300 -26.23 3.38 -24.67
CA PRO A 300 -26.13 2.68 -25.94
C PRO A 300 -25.24 3.47 -26.92
N ASN A 301 -24.65 2.78 -27.90
CA ASN A 301 -23.82 3.38 -28.96
C ASN A 301 -22.70 4.31 -28.42
N GLN A 302 -21.94 3.80 -27.45
CA GLN A 302 -20.90 4.57 -26.74
C GLN A 302 -19.88 5.19 -27.68
N THR A 303 -19.61 6.48 -27.47
CA THR A 303 -18.52 7.19 -28.17
C THR A 303 -17.16 6.69 -27.68
N VAL A 304 -16.10 6.92 -28.47
CA VAL A 304 -14.72 6.56 -28.09
C VAL A 304 -14.35 7.13 -26.72
N ALA A 305 -14.66 8.40 -26.45
CA ALA A 305 -14.41 9.04 -25.16
C ALA A 305 -15.20 8.42 -23.98
N GLN A 306 -16.36 7.81 -24.23
CA GLN A 306 -17.11 7.07 -23.21
C GLN A 306 -16.47 5.69 -22.94
N LYS A 307 -15.97 5.01 -23.97
CA LYS A 307 -15.22 3.75 -23.83
C LYS A 307 -13.89 3.96 -23.10
N GLU A 308 -13.16 5.04 -23.43
CA GLU A 308 -11.94 5.43 -22.72
C GLU A 308 -12.20 5.76 -21.24
N ARG A 309 -13.35 6.39 -20.93
CA ARG A 309 -13.79 6.57 -19.53
C ARG A 309 -14.07 5.24 -18.84
N ILE A 310 -14.67 4.26 -19.52
CA ILE A 310 -14.88 2.91 -18.97
C ILE A 310 -13.53 2.21 -18.72
N TYR A 311 -12.58 2.32 -19.65
CA TYR A 311 -11.21 1.83 -19.47
C TYR A 311 -10.54 2.45 -18.23
N ASP A 312 -10.61 3.77 -18.06
CA ASP A 312 -10.01 4.46 -16.90
C ASP A 312 -10.63 3.99 -15.57
N LEU A 313 -11.96 3.85 -15.53
CA LEU A 313 -12.69 3.35 -14.36
C LEU A 313 -12.34 1.89 -14.03
N LEU A 314 -12.22 1.00 -15.03
CA LEU A 314 -11.80 -0.39 -14.83
C LEU A 314 -10.34 -0.49 -14.36
N SER A 315 -9.43 0.27 -14.96
CA SER A 315 -8.01 0.31 -14.59
C SER A 315 -7.80 0.76 -13.14
N ALA A 316 -8.51 1.81 -12.72
CA ALA A 316 -8.48 2.28 -11.34
C ALA A 316 -9.14 1.28 -10.36
N LEU A 317 -10.25 0.65 -10.74
CA LEU A 317 -10.91 -0.40 -9.95
C LEU A 317 -10.00 -1.62 -9.73
N ALA A 318 -9.31 -2.08 -10.77
CA ALA A 318 -8.32 -3.17 -10.67
C ALA A 318 -7.17 -2.83 -9.71
N THR A 319 -6.71 -1.57 -9.73
CA THR A 319 -5.68 -1.08 -8.80
C THR A 319 -6.19 -1.06 -7.35
N CYS A 320 -7.44 -0.65 -7.12
CA CYS A 320 -8.05 -0.67 -5.79
C CYS A 320 -8.22 -2.10 -5.26
N TYR A 321 -8.71 -3.03 -6.09
CA TYR A 321 -8.77 -4.45 -5.71
C TYR A 321 -7.40 -5.03 -5.38
N SER A 322 -6.36 -4.67 -6.15
CA SER A 322 -4.99 -5.13 -5.90
C SER A 322 -4.42 -4.61 -4.58
N ARG A 323 -4.69 -3.34 -4.21
CA ARG A 323 -4.31 -2.77 -2.90
C ARG A 323 -5.13 -3.38 -1.75
N HIS A 324 -6.40 -3.68 -1.99
CA HIS A 324 -7.27 -4.42 -1.07
C HIS A 324 -6.96 -5.93 -0.99
N SER A 325 -5.92 -6.41 -1.69
CA SER A 325 -5.50 -7.83 -1.76
C SER A 325 -6.53 -8.81 -2.36
N ASP A 326 -7.61 -8.33 -2.95
CA ASP A 326 -8.54 -9.15 -3.75
C ASP A 326 -8.00 -9.31 -5.18
N PHE A 327 -6.95 -10.12 -5.30
CA PHE A 327 -6.29 -10.39 -6.57
C PHE A 327 -7.20 -11.13 -7.57
N SER A 328 -8.19 -11.87 -7.09
CA SER A 328 -9.18 -12.56 -7.94
C SER A 328 -10.08 -11.58 -8.67
N SER A 329 -10.67 -10.62 -7.96
CA SER A 329 -11.45 -9.54 -8.59
C SER A 329 -10.55 -8.63 -9.43
N ALA A 330 -9.34 -8.30 -8.97
CA ALA A 330 -8.39 -7.51 -9.76
C ALA A 330 -8.09 -8.18 -11.11
N HIS A 331 -7.80 -9.47 -11.13
CA HIS A 331 -7.56 -10.25 -12.35
C HIS A 331 -8.78 -10.23 -13.29
N SER A 332 -10.00 -10.41 -12.76
CA SER A 332 -11.23 -10.33 -13.56
C SER A 332 -11.43 -8.96 -14.20
N VAL A 333 -11.20 -7.88 -13.45
CA VAL A 333 -11.33 -6.50 -13.97
C VAL A 333 -10.22 -6.17 -14.97
N ILE A 334 -9.00 -6.64 -14.77
CA ILE A 334 -7.89 -6.49 -15.71
C ILE A 334 -8.22 -7.15 -17.06
N LEU A 335 -8.79 -8.36 -17.06
CA LEU A 335 -9.22 -9.03 -18.29
C LEU A 335 -10.34 -8.26 -19.03
N ASP A 336 -11.23 -7.60 -18.32
CA ASP A 336 -12.23 -6.69 -18.89
C ASP A 336 -11.54 -5.44 -19.50
N THR A 337 -10.61 -4.84 -18.77
CA THR A 337 -9.81 -3.67 -19.22
C THR A 337 -9.02 -3.97 -20.51
N ILE A 338 -8.40 -5.17 -20.60
CA ILE A 338 -7.67 -5.61 -21.79
C ILE A 338 -8.60 -5.75 -23.02
N LYS A 339 -9.86 -6.17 -22.83
CA LYS A 339 -10.85 -6.20 -23.92
C LYS A 339 -11.21 -4.77 -24.37
N GLN A 340 -11.49 -3.87 -23.43
CA GLN A 340 -11.83 -2.47 -23.73
C GLN A 340 -10.71 -1.72 -24.46
N LEU A 341 -9.44 -2.03 -24.19
CA LEU A 341 -8.28 -1.38 -24.79
C LEU A 341 -8.27 -1.39 -26.32
N ALA A 342 -8.82 -2.44 -26.95
CA ALA A 342 -8.91 -2.53 -28.40
C ALA A 342 -9.74 -1.39 -29.03
N GLU A 343 -10.68 -0.82 -28.26
CA GLU A 343 -11.62 0.22 -28.66
C GLU A 343 -11.20 1.62 -28.17
N CYS A 344 -10.02 1.75 -27.53
CA CYS A 344 -9.52 2.94 -26.86
C CYS A 344 -8.19 3.42 -27.49
N PRO A 345 -8.20 4.11 -28.64
CA PRO A 345 -6.99 4.50 -29.35
C PRO A 345 -6.09 5.46 -28.54
N SER A 346 -6.65 6.37 -27.75
CA SER A 346 -5.90 7.29 -26.89
C SER A 346 -5.53 6.69 -25.52
N ARG A 347 -5.53 5.35 -25.40
CA ARG A 347 -5.02 4.59 -24.25
C ARG A 347 -3.91 3.59 -24.59
N ARG A 348 -3.39 3.64 -25.81
CA ARG A 348 -2.22 2.84 -26.25
C ARG A 348 -0.93 3.18 -25.52
N ASP A 349 -0.81 4.41 -25.02
CA ASP A 349 0.24 4.87 -24.12
C ASP A 349 0.21 4.16 -22.74
N ALA A 350 -0.98 3.79 -22.27
CA ALA A 350 -1.22 3.11 -21.00
C ALA A 350 -1.18 1.56 -21.11
N GLU A 351 -1.14 1.01 -22.33
CA GLU A 351 -1.09 -0.45 -22.60
C GLU A 351 0.04 -1.18 -21.83
N PRO A 352 1.29 -0.66 -21.74
CA PRO A 352 2.35 -1.34 -20.99
C PRO A 352 2.07 -1.42 -19.48
N HIS A 353 1.52 -0.35 -18.90
CA HIS A 353 1.18 -0.30 -17.48
C HIS A 353 0.04 -1.27 -17.13
N LEU A 354 -0.95 -1.42 -18.01
CA LEU A 354 -2.01 -2.41 -17.88
C LEU A 354 -1.44 -3.83 -17.85
N TYR A 355 -0.57 -4.19 -18.81
CA TYR A 355 0.04 -5.52 -18.83
C TYR A 355 1.02 -5.75 -17.68
N LEU A 356 1.74 -4.73 -17.20
CA LEU A 356 2.57 -4.85 -16.00
C LEU A 356 1.73 -5.23 -14.78
N ASN A 357 0.59 -4.56 -14.59
CA ASN A 357 -0.33 -4.89 -13.50
C ASN A 357 -1.00 -6.25 -13.69
N ALA A 358 -1.36 -6.65 -14.92
CA ALA A 358 -1.82 -8.00 -15.25
C ALA A 358 -0.78 -9.06 -14.87
N GLY A 359 0.49 -8.81 -15.20
CA GLY A 359 1.63 -9.65 -14.86
C GLY A 359 1.80 -9.84 -13.36
N ARG A 360 1.80 -8.73 -12.61
CA ARG A 360 1.93 -8.72 -11.14
C ARG A 360 0.79 -9.48 -10.46
N VAL A 361 -0.46 -9.25 -10.89
CA VAL A 361 -1.64 -9.95 -10.32
C VAL A 361 -1.65 -11.44 -10.70
N CYS A 362 -1.24 -11.80 -11.92
CA CYS A 362 -1.04 -13.21 -12.27
C CYS A 362 0.04 -13.87 -11.42
N HIS A 363 1.14 -13.18 -11.13
CA HIS A 363 2.20 -13.69 -10.26
C HIS A 363 1.72 -13.88 -8.81
N THR A 364 0.96 -12.95 -8.23
CA THR A 364 0.43 -13.15 -6.86
C THR A 364 -0.61 -14.26 -6.77
N LEU A 365 -1.35 -14.52 -7.86
CA LEU A 365 -2.26 -15.66 -7.99
C LEU A 365 -1.58 -17.00 -8.33
N GLY A 366 -0.25 -17.06 -8.40
CA GLY A 366 0.49 -18.28 -8.80
C GLY A 366 0.35 -18.67 -10.28
N LYS A 367 -0.26 -17.82 -11.11
CA LYS A 367 -0.48 -18.05 -12.55
C LYS A 367 0.76 -17.64 -13.35
N PHE A 368 1.91 -18.23 -13.05
CA PHE A 368 3.21 -17.74 -13.51
C PHE A 368 3.37 -17.71 -15.05
N GLY A 369 2.77 -18.65 -15.79
CA GLY A 369 2.76 -18.61 -17.27
C GLY A 369 2.00 -17.41 -17.85
N ASN A 370 0.86 -17.03 -17.24
CA ASN A 370 0.16 -15.81 -17.63
C ASN A 370 0.94 -14.55 -17.21
N ALA A 371 1.62 -14.60 -16.06
CA ALA A 371 2.49 -13.51 -15.63
C ALA A 371 3.61 -13.26 -16.65
N GLU A 372 4.35 -14.31 -17.03
CA GLU A 372 5.38 -14.28 -18.07
C GLU A 372 4.86 -13.66 -19.38
N LEU A 373 3.71 -14.16 -19.88
CA LEU A 373 3.09 -13.65 -21.11
C LEU A 373 2.73 -12.16 -21.05
N TYR A 374 2.14 -11.69 -19.94
CA TYR A 374 1.79 -10.28 -19.80
C TYR A 374 3.03 -9.40 -19.58
N LEU A 375 4.03 -9.85 -18.84
CA LEU A 375 5.24 -9.07 -18.56
C LEU A 375 6.11 -8.89 -19.81
N ILE A 376 6.14 -9.86 -20.72
CA ILE A 376 6.76 -9.71 -22.05
C ILE A 376 6.02 -8.65 -22.90
N LYS A 377 4.68 -8.61 -22.86
CA LYS A 377 3.89 -7.56 -23.52
C LYS A 377 4.11 -6.19 -22.91
N ALA A 378 4.19 -6.12 -21.58
CA ALA A 378 4.48 -4.89 -20.84
C ALA A 378 5.86 -4.33 -21.21
N GLU A 379 6.90 -5.17 -21.19
CA GLU A 379 8.26 -4.78 -21.52
C GLU A 379 8.40 -4.31 -22.97
N SER A 380 7.94 -5.12 -23.92
CA SER A 380 8.04 -4.79 -25.35
C SER A 380 7.19 -3.57 -25.75
N GLY A 381 6.06 -3.32 -25.08
CA GLY A 381 5.28 -2.09 -25.23
C GLY A 381 5.97 -0.88 -24.61
N ALA A 382 6.47 -1.01 -23.38
CA ALA A 382 7.17 0.06 -22.68
C ALA A 382 8.43 0.52 -23.42
N MET A 383 9.22 -0.42 -23.96
CA MET A 383 10.40 -0.11 -24.77
C MET A 383 10.06 0.67 -26.05
N LYS A 384 8.95 0.35 -26.73
CA LYS A 384 8.48 1.10 -27.92
C LYS A 384 8.04 2.53 -27.58
N LEU A 385 7.58 2.76 -26.36
CA LEU A 385 7.09 4.05 -25.86
C LEU A 385 8.14 4.80 -25.02
N ASN A 386 9.39 4.32 -24.98
CA ASN A 386 10.48 4.86 -24.15
C ASN A 386 10.15 4.95 -22.64
N GLN A 387 9.25 4.10 -22.14
CA GLN A 387 8.83 4.03 -20.73
C GLN A 387 9.80 3.15 -19.92
N THR A 388 11.05 3.57 -19.79
CA THR A 388 12.15 2.80 -19.15
C THR A 388 11.80 2.21 -17.79
N SER A 389 11.20 3.00 -16.88
CA SER A 389 10.77 2.55 -15.54
C SER A 389 9.77 1.37 -15.60
N ILE A 390 8.82 1.40 -16.53
CA ILE A 390 7.84 0.31 -16.72
C ILE A 390 8.53 -0.92 -17.33
N ALA A 391 9.46 -0.73 -18.27
CA ALA A 391 10.24 -1.83 -18.85
C ALA A 391 11.11 -2.53 -17.78
N LEU A 392 11.84 -1.76 -16.96
CA LEU A 392 12.66 -2.27 -15.86
C LEU A 392 11.83 -3.04 -14.83
N THR A 393 10.70 -2.46 -14.41
CA THR A 393 9.78 -3.14 -13.48
C THR A 393 9.21 -4.42 -14.11
N SER A 394 8.89 -4.40 -15.40
CA SER A 394 8.39 -5.58 -16.13
C SER A 394 9.45 -6.69 -16.18
N LEU A 395 10.71 -6.36 -16.47
CA LEU A 395 11.83 -7.32 -16.46
C LEU A 395 12.08 -7.89 -15.05
N GLN A 396 12.04 -7.07 -14.00
CA GLN A 396 12.20 -7.52 -12.61
C GLN A 396 11.13 -8.56 -12.24
N TRP A 397 9.86 -8.31 -12.58
CA TRP A 397 8.77 -9.26 -12.33
C TRP A 397 8.82 -10.47 -13.27
N LEU A 398 9.29 -10.29 -14.51
CA LEU A 398 9.42 -11.38 -15.49
C LEU A 398 10.44 -12.41 -14.98
N SER A 399 11.59 -11.95 -14.49
CA SER A 399 12.60 -12.84 -13.88
C SER A 399 12.03 -13.62 -12.68
N LYS A 400 11.26 -12.98 -11.80
CA LYS A 400 10.58 -13.66 -10.70
C LYS A 400 9.60 -14.72 -11.19
N ALA A 401 8.81 -14.42 -12.22
CA ALA A 401 7.91 -15.41 -12.85
C ALA A 401 8.68 -16.57 -13.50
N SER A 402 9.78 -16.30 -14.20
CA SER A 402 10.66 -17.33 -14.79
C SER A 402 11.31 -18.22 -13.73
N LYS A 403 11.74 -17.67 -12.58
CA LYS A 403 12.23 -18.48 -11.43
C LYS A 403 11.14 -19.43 -10.92
N GLN A 404 9.90 -18.95 -10.75
CA GLN A 404 8.78 -19.77 -10.30
C GLN A 404 8.32 -20.84 -11.33
N LEU A 405 8.67 -20.67 -12.61
CA LEU A 405 8.44 -21.64 -13.67
C LEU A 405 9.56 -22.69 -13.82
N GLY A 406 10.63 -22.64 -13.00
CA GLY A 406 11.80 -23.51 -13.19
C GLY A 406 12.60 -23.17 -14.46
N LYS A 407 12.68 -21.88 -14.80
CA LYS A 407 13.42 -21.36 -15.96
C LYS A 407 14.55 -20.42 -15.50
N GLU A 408 15.42 -20.91 -14.63
CA GLU A 408 16.43 -20.11 -13.92
C GLU A 408 17.40 -19.41 -14.89
N GLU A 409 17.86 -20.10 -15.95
CA GLU A 409 18.73 -19.51 -16.97
C GLU A 409 18.06 -18.32 -17.70
N SER A 410 16.74 -18.44 -17.96
CA SER A 410 15.95 -17.34 -18.52
C SER A 410 15.78 -16.21 -17.51
N ALA A 411 15.57 -16.52 -16.24
CA ALA A 411 15.45 -15.52 -15.16
C ALA A 411 16.74 -14.68 -15.01
N VAL A 412 17.92 -15.28 -15.14
CA VAL A 412 19.22 -14.58 -15.14
C VAL A 412 19.35 -13.69 -16.38
N LYS A 413 19.12 -14.22 -17.59
CA LYS A 413 19.17 -13.45 -18.85
C LYS A 413 18.23 -12.24 -18.85
N VAL A 414 17.05 -12.37 -18.24
CA VAL A 414 16.08 -11.27 -18.08
C VAL A 414 16.60 -10.19 -17.11
N ILE A 415 17.27 -10.57 -16.01
CA ILE A 415 17.90 -9.59 -15.10
C ILE A 415 19.09 -8.91 -15.74
N ASP A 416 19.92 -9.62 -16.51
CA ASP A 416 21.05 -9.00 -17.23
C ASP A 416 20.58 -7.98 -18.26
N LYS A 417 19.48 -8.25 -18.97
CA LYS A 417 18.80 -7.27 -19.82
C LYS A 417 18.30 -6.05 -19.03
N ALA A 418 17.82 -6.24 -17.80
CA ALA A 418 17.36 -5.16 -16.94
C ALA A 418 18.51 -4.31 -16.38
N LEU A 419 19.61 -4.95 -15.95
CA LEU A 419 20.82 -4.28 -15.47
C LEU A 419 21.41 -3.38 -16.57
N ALA A 420 21.61 -3.93 -17.77
CA ALA A 420 22.12 -3.19 -18.93
C ALA A 420 21.17 -2.07 -19.43
N LEU A 421 19.90 -2.06 -18.99
CA LEU A 421 18.98 -0.95 -19.23
C LEU A 421 19.06 0.10 -18.11
N ALA A 422 19.17 -0.32 -16.85
CA ALA A 422 19.28 0.57 -15.68
C ALA A 422 20.62 1.32 -15.65
N GLU A 423 21.73 0.69 -16.06
CA GLU A 423 23.06 1.30 -16.12
C GLU A 423 23.16 2.50 -17.09
N LYS A 424 22.22 2.63 -18.04
CA LYS A 424 22.21 3.72 -19.03
C LYS A 424 21.77 5.07 -18.46
N ASP A 425 21.10 5.08 -17.32
CA ASP A 425 20.52 6.30 -16.74
C ASP A 425 20.61 6.26 -15.20
N ALA A 426 21.42 7.17 -14.66
CA ALA A 426 21.65 7.32 -13.22
C ALA A 426 20.37 7.58 -12.40
N SER A 427 19.27 8.03 -13.03
CA SER A 427 17.97 8.16 -12.36
C SER A 427 17.42 6.83 -11.82
N HIS A 428 17.90 5.69 -12.33
CA HIS A 428 17.48 4.35 -11.95
C HIS A 428 18.40 3.68 -10.90
N ALA A 429 19.24 4.45 -10.17
CA ALA A 429 20.22 3.91 -9.22
C ALA A 429 19.62 2.98 -8.14
N ASP A 430 18.41 3.26 -7.64
CA ASP A 430 17.72 2.39 -6.67
C ASP A 430 17.17 1.11 -7.30
N MET A 431 16.76 1.19 -8.57
CA MET A 431 16.31 0.02 -9.34
C MET A 431 17.49 -0.89 -9.67
N LEU A 432 18.66 -0.31 -9.97
CA LEU A 432 19.91 -1.02 -10.19
C LEU A 432 20.32 -1.84 -8.95
N ASP A 433 20.24 -1.26 -7.74
CA ASP A 433 20.47 -2.00 -6.49
C ASP A 433 19.53 -3.20 -6.34
N GLN A 434 18.23 -3.01 -6.58
CA GLN A 434 17.23 -4.07 -6.48
C GLN A 434 17.44 -5.18 -7.52
N LEU A 435 17.88 -4.84 -8.73
CA LEU A 435 18.18 -5.80 -9.79
C LEU A 435 19.47 -6.58 -9.50
N LEU A 436 20.51 -5.93 -8.97
CA LEU A 436 21.73 -6.60 -8.53
C LEU A 436 21.46 -7.56 -7.36
N LEU A 437 20.69 -7.13 -6.35
CA LEU A 437 20.23 -8.01 -5.26
C LEU A 437 19.42 -9.21 -5.81
N ALA A 438 18.48 -8.98 -6.74
CA ALA A 438 17.72 -10.05 -7.37
C ALA A 438 18.61 -11.02 -8.18
N LYS A 439 19.70 -10.54 -8.81
CA LYS A 439 20.70 -11.39 -9.46
C LYS A 439 21.44 -12.27 -8.45
N LEU A 440 21.87 -11.69 -7.32
CA LEU A 440 22.52 -12.45 -6.24
C LEU A 440 21.60 -13.57 -5.72
N ASP A 441 20.30 -13.28 -5.52
CA ASP A 441 19.30 -14.27 -5.07
C ASP A 441 18.90 -15.33 -6.13
N LEU A 442 19.34 -15.17 -7.38
CA LEU A 442 19.22 -16.20 -8.43
C LEU A 442 20.45 -17.09 -8.50
N LEU A 443 21.63 -16.52 -8.24
CA LEU A 443 22.93 -17.19 -8.32
C LEU A 443 23.36 -17.86 -7.01
N ASP A 444 22.73 -17.56 -5.88
CA ASP A 444 23.02 -18.17 -4.58
C ASP A 444 22.74 -19.69 -4.58
N PRO A 445 23.75 -20.57 -4.44
CA PRO A 445 23.56 -22.01 -4.49
C PRO A 445 22.76 -22.54 -3.29
N GLU A 446 22.73 -21.85 -2.14
CA GLU A 446 21.86 -22.24 -1.02
C GLU A 446 20.38 -21.94 -1.31
N ALA A 447 20.10 -20.79 -1.93
CA ALA A 447 18.74 -20.38 -2.30
C ALA A 447 18.23 -21.06 -3.58
N ASN A 448 19.12 -21.67 -4.37
CA ASN A 448 18.80 -22.25 -5.67
C ASN A 448 19.64 -23.52 -5.99
N PRO A 449 19.56 -24.58 -5.15
CA PRO A 449 20.45 -25.75 -5.26
C PRO A 449 20.25 -26.60 -6.53
N LYS A 450 19.17 -26.36 -7.30
CA LYS A 450 18.93 -27.01 -8.59
C LYS A 450 19.62 -26.30 -9.75
N PHE A 451 19.93 -25.02 -9.60
CA PHE A 451 20.62 -24.26 -10.63
C PHE A 451 22.13 -24.48 -10.52
N LYS A 452 22.65 -25.39 -11.35
CA LYS A 452 24.10 -25.54 -11.51
C LYS A 452 24.63 -24.31 -12.25
N LEU A 453 25.55 -23.59 -11.62
CA LEU A 453 26.27 -22.48 -12.25
C LEU A 453 26.97 -22.98 -13.52
N ILE A 454 26.85 -22.20 -14.60
CA ILE A 454 27.73 -22.34 -15.78
C ILE A 454 29.01 -21.54 -15.47
N GLU A 455 30.15 -22.17 -15.73
CA GLU A 455 31.37 -22.06 -14.90
C GLU A 455 32.25 -20.80 -15.05
N TYR A 456 31.91 -19.80 -15.88
CA TYR A 456 32.86 -18.70 -16.16
C TYR A 456 32.32 -17.26 -16.01
N ASP A 457 31.17 -16.92 -16.59
CA ASP A 457 30.64 -15.53 -16.50
C ASP A 457 29.96 -15.21 -15.15
N SER A 458 29.56 -16.25 -14.39
CA SER A 458 28.79 -16.12 -13.16
C SER A 458 29.62 -15.57 -11.99
N GLU A 459 30.78 -16.14 -11.68
CA GLU A 459 31.67 -15.67 -10.60
C GLU A 459 32.13 -14.22 -10.86
N ALA A 460 32.53 -13.90 -12.09
CA ALA A 460 32.92 -12.55 -12.47
C ALA A 460 31.79 -11.53 -12.26
N SER A 461 30.53 -11.94 -12.44
CA SER A 461 29.37 -11.08 -12.15
C SER A 461 29.14 -10.87 -10.65
N LEU A 462 29.41 -11.87 -9.81
CA LEU A 462 29.34 -11.74 -8.35
C LEU A 462 30.42 -10.77 -7.83
N TRP A 463 31.66 -10.87 -8.34
CA TRP A 463 32.73 -9.92 -8.00
C TRP A 463 32.42 -8.48 -8.44
N LYS A 464 31.80 -8.29 -9.62
CA LYS A 464 31.33 -6.97 -10.08
C LYS A 464 30.24 -6.40 -9.16
N ALA A 465 29.30 -7.24 -8.70
CA ALA A 465 28.27 -6.82 -7.75
C ALA A 465 28.86 -6.43 -6.38
N LEU A 466 29.87 -7.17 -5.89
CA LEU A 466 30.59 -6.82 -4.66
C LEU A 466 31.31 -5.47 -4.79
N ASP A 467 32.10 -5.28 -5.85
CA ASP A 467 32.82 -4.02 -6.13
C ASP A 467 31.87 -2.82 -6.31
N TYR A 468 30.73 -3.01 -6.96
CA TYR A 468 29.68 -1.99 -7.07
C TYR A 468 29.13 -1.57 -5.70
N PHE A 469 28.71 -2.52 -4.87
CA PHE A 469 28.13 -2.20 -3.55
C PHE A 469 29.17 -1.70 -2.55
N GLU A 470 30.42 -2.14 -2.66
CA GLU A 470 31.56 -1.60 -1.90
C GLU A 470 31.77 -0.12 -2.25
N LYS A 471 31.90 0.23 -3.54
CA LYS A 471 32.06 1.61 -4.01
C LYS A 471 30.89 2.52 -3.63
N LYS A 472 29.66 1.98 -3.66
CA LYS A 472 28.43 2.71 -3.26
C LYS A 472 28.27 2.81 -1.73
N MET A 473 29.11 2.14 -0.93
CA MET A 473 28.97 2.00 0.53
C MET A 473 27.61 1.43 0.97
N HIS A 474 26.98 0.61 0.11
CA HIS A 474 25.63 0.07 0.32
C HIS A 474 25.70 -1.24 1.13
N ALA A 475 25.63 -1.12 2.45
CA ALA A 475 25.94 -2.20 3.41
C ALA A 475 25.17 -3.51 3.16
N ARG A 476 23.86 -3.47 2.88
CA ARG A 476 23.05 -4.66 2.61
C ARG A 476 23.47 -5.39 1.33
N GLY A 477 23.77 -4.64 0.27
CA GLY A 477 24.25 -5.20 -1.00
C GLY A 477 25.63 -5.82 -0.86
N HIS A 478 26.53 -5.14 -0.13
CA HIS A 478 27.86 -5.65 0.20
C HIS A 478 27.76 -6.98 0.97
N LEU A 479 26.99 -7.01 2.08
CA LEU A 479 26.76 -8.24 2.84
C LEU A 479 26.24 -9.39 1.98
N ARG A 480 25.22 -9.14 1.17
CA ARG A 480 24.61 -10.19 0.33
C ARG A 480 25.56 -10.69 -0.75
N ALA A 481 26.33 -9.79 -1.39
CA ALA A 481 27.34 -10.17 -2.37
C ALA A 481 28.45 -11.02 -1.73
N SER A 482 28.92 -10.66 -0.54
CA SER A 482 29.90 -11.45 0.23
C SER A 482 29.34 -12.82 0.64
N GLU A 483 28.09 -12.91 1.11
CA GLU A 483 27.44 -14.17 1.50
C GLU A 483 27.35 -15.13 0.31
N VAL A 484 26.81 -14.66 -0.82
CA VAL A 484 26.67 -15.48 -2.04
C VAL A 484 28.03 -15.92 -2.57
N LEU A 485 29.05 -15.04 -2.60
CA LEU A 485 30.41 -15.42 -2.98
C LEU A 485 31.00 -16.49 -2.06
N VAL A 486 30.82 -16.39 -0.74
CA VAL A 486 31.29 -17.41 0.21
C VAL A 486 30.57 -18.75 -0.01
N HIS A 487 29.26 -18.75 -0.23
CA HIS A 487 28.52 -19.99 -0.56
C HIS A 487 29.04 -20.62 -1.85
N THR A 488 29.24 -19.81 -2.90
CA THR A 488 29.74 -20.28 -4.19
C THR A 488 31.15 -20.88 -4.05
N LEU A 489 32.08 -20.17 -3.42
CA LEU A 489 33.47 -20.63 -3.24
C LEU A 489 33.58 -21.86 -2.33
N LYS A 490 32.71 -22.02 -1.33
CA LYS A 490 32.63 -23.24 -0.50
C LYS A 490 32.07 -24.45 -1.23
N SER A 491 31.32 -24.26 -2.32
CA SER A 491 30.78 -25.35 -3.14
C SER A 491 31.78 -25.92 -4.17
N LEU A 492 32.90 -25.21 -4.40
CA LEU A 492 33.98 -25.63 -5.29
C LEU A 492 35.01 -26.49 -4.55
N GLU A 493 35.82 -27.23 -5.32
CA GLU A 493 36.98 -27.97 -4.80
C GLU A 493 37.99 -27.01 -4.12
N GLN A 494 38.51 -27.42 -2.97
CA GLN A 494 39.25 -26.52 -2.06
C GLN A 494 40.74 -26.46 -2.38
N ASP A 495 41.05 -25.82 -3.50
CA ASP A 495 42.42 -25.50 -3.90
C ASP A 495 42.91 -24.15 -3.35
N ASP A 496 44.22 -23.92 -3.35
CA ASP A 496 44.85 -22.65 -2.95
C ASP A 496 44.25 -21.42 -3.65
N VAL A 497 43.81 -21.56 -4.92
CA VAL A 497 43.15 -20.49 -5.66
C VAL A 497 41.81 -20.13 -5.03
N VAL A 498 41.02 -21.13 -4.61
CA VAL A 498 39.71 -20.93 -3.95
C VAL A 498 39.91 -20.39 -2.54
N LEU A 499 40.92 -20.86 -1.80
CA LEU A 499 41.27 -20.32 -0.49
C LEU A 499 41.70 -18.84 -0.56
N ASN A 500 42.50 -18.45 -1.56
CA ASN A 500 42.89 -17.05 -1.78
C ASN A 500 41.69 -16.17 -2.17
N LYS A 501 40.76 -16.69 -2.98
CA LYS A 501 39.49 -15.99 -3.28
C LYS A 501 38.64 -15.82 -2.02
N LEU A 502 38.50 -16.86 -1.20
CA LEU A 502 37.76 -16.83 0.07
C LEU A 502 38.36 -15.81 1.04
N GLU A 503 39.70 -15.80 1.19
CA GLU A 503 40.43 -14.81 2.00
C GLU A 503 40.10 -13.38 1.56
N ARG A 504 40.12 -13.12 0.24
CA ARG A 504 39.76 -11.82 -0.32
C ARG A 504 38.34 -11.41 0.06
N VAL A 505 37.32 -12.26 -0.16
CA VAL A 505 35.91 -11.94 0.17
C VAL A 505 35.76 -11.64 1.66
N LEU A 506 36.31 -12.51 2.51
CA LEU A 506 36.24 -12.36 3.97
C LEU A 506 37.00 -11.11 4.45
N PHE A 507 38.05 -10.66 3.75
CA PHE A 507 38.71 -9.41 4.11
C PHE A 507 37.86 -8.17 3.79
N VAL A 508 37.08 -8.17 2.70
CA VAL A 508 36.19 -7.03 2.37
C VAL A 508 35.11 -6.83 3.44
N VAL A 509 34.67 -7.90 4.13
CA VAL A 509 33.70 -7.83 5.24
C VAL A 509 34.12 -6.86 6.35
N ASP A 510 35.41 -6.60 6.58
CA ASP A 510 35.87 -5.62 7.58
C ASP A 510 35.53 -4.16 7.23
N ARG A 511 35.27 -3.89 5.93
CA ARG A 511 34.92 -2.57 5.40
C ARG A 511 33.42 -2.26 5.54
N ILE A 512 32.62 -3.23 5.98
CA ILE A 512 31.18 -3.06 6.19
C ILE A 512 30.97 -2.20 7.44
N ASN A 513 30.44 -0.99 7.23
CA ASN A 513 30.12 -0.09 8.33
C ASN A 513 28.90 -0.60 9.10
N ILE A 514 29.15 -1.21 10.26
CA ILE A 514 28.13 -1.80 11.16
C ILE A 514 27.10 -0.73 11.60
N GLY A 515 27.49 0.54 11.71
CA GLY A 515 26.57 1.64 12.05
C GLY A 515 25.58 2.01 10.94
N ASN A 516 25.87 1.62 9.68
CA ASN A 516 24.97 1.83 8.54
C ASN A 516 24.02 0.64 8.30
N LEU A 517 24.10 -0.42 9.12
CA LEU A 517 23.14 -1.51 9.06
C LEU A 517 21.78 -1.00 9.55
N THR A 518 20.81 -0.98 8.65
CA THR A 518 19.41 -0.79 9.04
C THR A 518 19.02 -1.86 10.05
N ALA A 519 18.05 -1.59 10.92
CA ALA A 519 17.57 -2.55 11.93
C ALA A 519 16.80 -3.77 11.36
N SER A 520 17.09 -4.14 10.11
CA SER A 520 16.74 -5.40 9.47
C SER A 520 17.37 -6.56 10.24
N LYS A 521 16.54 -7.55 10.62
CA LYS A 521 16.99 -8.71 11.39
C LYS A 521 17.97 -9.59 10.59
N ASP A 522 17.77 -9.63 9.28
CA ASP A 522 18.50 -10.51 8.37
C ASP A 522 19.94 -10.03 8.18
N ASP A 523 20.15 -8.72 7.98
CA ASP A 523 21.45 -8.11 7.72
C ASP A 523 22.44 -8.38 8.88
N ALA A 524 21.97 -8.33 10.13
CA ALA A 524 22.75 -8.67 11.32
C ALA A 524 23.09 -10.16 11.42
N ALA A 525 22.19 -11.05 10.97
CA ALA A 525 22.45 -12.49 10.93
C ALA A 525 23.47 -12.84 9.84
N VAL A 526 23.34 -12.27 8.64
CA VAL A 526 24.29 -12.43 7.53
C VAL A 526 25.70 -11.96 7.92
N LEU A 527 25.82 -10.78 8.55
CA LEU A 527 27.11 -10.32 9.06
C LEU A 527 27.71 -11.31 10.08
N MET A 528 26.90 -11.82 11.02
CA MET A 528 27.39 -12.77 12.03
C MET A 528 27.87 -14.10 11.40
N LYS A 529 27.16 -14.63 10.39
CA LYS A 529 27.61 -15.80 9.61
C LYS A 529 28.95 -15.56 8.93
N LEU A 530 29.11 -14.41 8.26
CA LEU A 530 30.34 -14.04 7.55
C LEU A 530 31.53 -13.86 8.51
N VAL A 531 31.28 -13.23 9.67
CA VAL A 531 32.27 -13.07 10.75
C VAL A 531 32.69 -14.43 11.31
N LEU A 532 31.75 -15.35 11.57
CA LEU A 532 32.06 -16.73 11.99
C LEU A 532 32.91 -17.46 10.95
N CYS A 533 32.53 -17.41 9.66
CA CYS A 533 33.32 -18.00 8.58
C CYS A 533 34.75 -17.44 8.51
N LYS A 534 34.91 -16.13 8.76
CA LYS A 534 36.23 -15.48 8.83
C LYS A 534 37.04 -15.87 10.04
N VAL A 535 36.39 -16.02 11.19
CA VAL A 535 37.02 -16.51 12.42
C VAL A 535 37.57 -17.91 12.21
N ASP A 536 36.80 -18.81 11.61
CA ASP A 536 37.24 -20.16 11.29
C ASP A 536 38.44 -20.16 10.32
N PHE A 537 38.40 -19.32 9.28
CA PHE A 537 39.55 -19.13 8.37
C PHE A 537 40.79 -18.54 9.05
N LEU A 538 40.62 -17.61 10.00
CA LEU A 538 41.74 -17.06 10.77
C LEU A 538 42.32 -18.10 11.74
N ILE A 539 41.50 -19.01 12.28
CA ILE A 539 41.96 -20.13 13.11
C ILE A 539 42.79 -21.11 12.29
N THR A 540 42.35 -21.51 11.09
CA THR A 540 43.13 -22.41 10.22
C THR A 540 44.45 -21.81 9.75
N LYS A 541 44.54 -20.47 9.67
CA LYS A 541 45.80 -19.73 9.44
C LYS A 541 46.59 -19.42 10.74
N CYS A 542 46.23 -19.99 11.88
CA CYS A 542 46.83 -19.78 13.21
C CYS A 542 46.81 -18.32 13.74
N GLN A 543 45.91 -17.47 13.23
CA GLN A 543 45.83 -16.04 13.58
C GLN A 543 44.82 -15.75 14.71
N LYS A 544 44.83 -16.57 15.79
CA LYS A 544 43.89 -16.51 16.93
C LYS A 544 43.61 -15.08 17.44
N ARG A 545 44.65 -14.28 17.67
CA ARG A 545 44.53 -12.90 18.19
C ARG A 545 43.67 -11.99 17.29
N LYS A 546 43.78 -12.12 15.95
CA LYS A 546 42.93 -11.33 15.02
C LYS A 546 41.48 -11.77 15.08
N ALA A 547 41.23 -13.08 15.19
CA ALA A 547 39.88 -13.64 15.31
C ALA A 547 39.19 -13.17 16.61
N GLN A 548 39.92 -13.15 17.73
CA GLN A 548 39.46 -12.60 19.01
C GLN A 548 39.05 -11.12 18.90
N THR A 549 39.91 -10.26 18.34
CA THR A 549 39.61 -8.83 18.15
C THR A 549 38.39 -8.61 17.26
N LEU A 550 38.23 -9.40 16.19
CA LEU A 550 37.09 -9.33 15.29
C LEU A 550 35.77 -9.71 15.98
N LEU A 551 35.76 -10.81 16.75
CA LEU A 551 34.59 -11.23 17.54
C LEU A 551 34.20 -10.18 18.58
N VAL A 552 35.16 -9.65 19.34
CA VAL A 552 34.88 -8.61 20.35
C VAL A 552 34.33 -7.34 19.70
N LYS A 553 34.93 -6.86 18.60
CA LYS A 553 34.44 -5.69 17.84
C LYS A 553 33.02 -5.88 17.30
N THR A 554 32.68 -7.07 16.81
CA THR A 554 31.35 -7.35 16.24
C THR A 554 30.29 -7.58 17.32
N LEU A 555 30.61 -8.30 18.39
CA LEU A 555 29.70 -8.54 19.52
C LEU A 555 29.37 -7.26 20.31
N SER A 556 30.28 -6.29 20.36
CA SER A 556 30.07 -4.99 21.02
C SER A 556 29.29 -3.99 20.14
N SER A 557 29.50 -3.99 18.83
CA SER A 557 28.84 -3.06 17.90
C SER A 557 27.45 -3.52 17.42
N LEU A 558 27.17 -4.83 17.37
CA LEU A 558 25.85 -5.34 17.00
C LEU A 558 24.85 -5.23 18.17
N PRO A 559 23.69 -4.57 17.99
CA PRO A 559 22.70 -4.39 19.05
C PRO A 559 22.14 -5.74 19.53
N LYS A 560 21.81 -5.83 20.84
CA LYS A 560 21.18 -7.02 21.42
C LYS A 560 19.75 -7.17 20.89
N THR A 561 19.54 -8.00 19.88
CA THR A 561 18.21 -8.26 19.30
C THR A 561 17.40 -9.26 20.12
N LYS A 562 16.07 -9.21 20.00
CA LYS A 562 15.13 -10.19 20.58
C LYS A 562 14.90 -11.42 19.68
N ASP A 563 15.62 -11.52 18.55
CA ASP A 563 15.38 -12.55 17.56
C ASP A 563 16.10 -13.87 17.91
N ALA A 564 15.37 -14.98 17.91
CA ALA A 564 15.91 -16.27 18.33
C ALA A 564 17.01 -16.81 17.40
N HIS A 565 16.98 -16.50 16.09
CA HIS A 565 18.03 -16.93 15.16
C HIS A 565 19.29 -16.09 15.33
N THR A 566 19.15 -14.75 15.39
CA THR A 566 20.30 -13.87 15.67
C THR A 566 20.91 -14.14 17.04
N GLN A 567 20.10 -14.45 18.06
CA GLN A 567 20.59 -14.84 19.39
C GLN A 567 21.37 -16.16 19.38
N ARG A 568 20.93 -17.17 18.62
CA ARG A 568 21.71 -18.41 18.43
C ARG A 568 23.05 -18.12 17.76
N LEU A 569 23.08 -17.34 16.67
CA LEU A 569 24.33 -16.96 16.00
C LEU A 569 25.26 -16.14 16.92
N ARG A 570 24.71 -15.23 17.73
CA ARG A 570 25.46 -14.51 18.76
C ARG A 570 26.03 -15.47 19.81
N GLY A 571 25.25 -16.47 20.22
CA GLY A 571 25.69 -17.56 21.08
C GLY A 571 26.83 -18.39 20.49
N SER A 572 26.74 -18.76 19.21
CA SER A 572 27.83 -19.42 18.47
C SER A 572 29.09 -18.56 18.45
N ALA A 573 28.98 -17.25 18.22
CA ALA A 573 30.11 -16.32 18.27
C ALA A 573 30.70 -16.18 19.70
N LEU A 574 29.89 -16.27 20.75
CA LEU A 574 30.34 -16.28 22.14
C LEU A 574 31.03 -17.61 22.52
N LYS A 575 30.50 -18.76 22.08
CA LYS A 575 31.13 -20.10 22.20
C LYS A 575 32.50 -20.09 21.49
N ARG A 576 32.54 -19.60 20.24
CA ARG A 576 33.77 -19.50 19.45
C ARG A 576 34.79 -18.52 20.05
N LEU A 577 34.35 -17.44 20.71
CA LEU A 577 35.23 -16.55 21.47
C LEU A 577 35.87 -17.27 22.65
N ALA A 578 35.09 -18.03 23.44
CA ALA A 578 35.59 -18.78 24.59
C ALA A 578 36.63 -19.86 24.22
N GLU A 579 36.49 -20.47 23.03
CA GLU A 579 37.43 -21.43 22.45
C GLU A 579 38.79 -20.80 22.04
N ILE A 580 38.81 -19.56 21.54
CA ILE A 580 40.01 -18.93 20.95
C ILE A 580 40.90 -18.24 22.01
N VAL A 581 40.29 -17.74 23.09
CA VAL A 581 40.98 -16.99 24.17
C VAL A 581 41.97 -17.91 24.89
N ASP A 582 43.28 -17.72 24.67
CA ASP A 582 44.35 -18.50 25.30
C ASP A 582 44.64 -18.06 26.75
N GLU A 583 45.29 -18.95 27.52
CA GLU A 583 45.61 -18.76 28.95
C GLU A 583 46.70 -17.70 29.20
N THR A 584 47.50 -17.37 28.18
CA THR A 584 48.68 -16.50 28.27
C THR A 584 48.40 -15.01 28.02
N LEU A 585 47.13 -14.58 28.09
CA LEU A 585 46.74 -13.19 27.84
C LEU A 585 47.13 -12.25 28.99
N GLU A 586 47.74 -11.12 28.62
CA GLU A 586 48.10 -10.03 29.54
C GLU A 586 46.86 -9.47 30.26
N VAL A 587 47.07 -9.03 31.50
CA VAL A 587 46.01 -8.74 32.47
C VAL A 587 45.00 -7.71 31.94
N ASP A 588 45.51 -6.65 31.33
CA ASP A 588 44.72 -5.49 30.89
C ASP A 588 43.79 -5.83 29.70
N ALA A 589 44.13 -6.88 28.93
CA ALA A 589 43.30 -7.33 27.82
C ALA A 589 42.06 -8.11 28.28
N LEU A 590 42.09 -8.75 29.46
CA LEU A 590 40.95 -9.54 29.95
C LEU A 590 39.80 -8.69 30.49
N ASP A 591 40.07 -7.51 31.07
CA ASP A 591 39.00 -6.67 31.61
C ASP A 591 38.04 -6.16 30.52
N GLY A 592 38.56 -5.86 29.32
CA GLY A 592 37.75 -5.53 28.14
C GLY A 592 36.96 -6.72 27.56
N LEU A 593 37.38 -7.97 27.81
CA LEU A 593 36.67 -9.18 27.38
C LEU A 593 35.68 -9.71 28.43
N HIS A 594 35.82 -9.34 29.70
CA HIS A 594 35.09 -9.94 30.82
C HIS A 594 33.57 -9.99 30.62
N GLN A 595 32.96 -8.89 30.15
CA GLN A 595 31.50 -8.86 29.89
C GLN A 595 31.09 -9.85 28.79
N HIS A 596 31.91 -10.02 27.74
CA HIS A 596 31.62 -10.98 26.68
C HIS A 596 31.84 -12.43 27.12
N LEU A 597 32.86 -12.70 27.95
CA LEU A 597 33.07 -14.01 28.55
C LEU A 597 31.94 -14.36 29.54
N SER A 598 31.42 -13.38 30.27
CA SER A 598 30.24 -13.53 31.15
C SER A 598 28.95 -13.78 30.36
N ASP A 599 28.72 -13.04 29.27
CA ASP A 599 27.62 -13.30 28.32
C ASP A 599 27.74 -14.73 27.72
N ALA A 600 28.97 -15.20 27.44
CA ALA A 600 29.24 -16.55 26.94
C ALA A 600 28.96 -17.65 27.98
N LEU A 601 29.29 -17.43 29.26
CA LEU A 601 28.99 -18.35 30.36
C LEU A 601 27.48 -18.55 30.52
N VAL A 602 26.71 -17.46 30.45
CA VAL A 602 25.23 -17.52 30.50
C VAL A 602 24.67 -18.26 29.29
N PHE A 603 25.26 -18.10 28.10
CA PHE A 603 24.84 -18.86 26.92
C PHE A 603 25.14 -20.36 27.06
N LEU A 604 26.38 -20.73 27.38
CA LEU A 604 26.83 -22.13 27.44
C LEU A 604 26.11 -22.95 28.53
N ARG A 605 25.79 -22.36 29.70
CA ARG A 605 24.99 -23.03 30.73
C ARG A 605 23.55 -23.37 30.29
N ASN A 606 23.03 -22.70 29.26
CA ASN A 606 21.69 -22.93 28.70
C ASN A 606 21.72 -23.74 27.39
N ASP A 607 22.91 -24.09 26.90
CA ASP A 607 23.09 -24.87 25.69
C ASP A 607 22.82 -26.37 25.94
N LYS A 608 22.27 -27.05 24.94
CA LYS A 608 21.86 -28.47 25.02
C LYS A 608 22.89 -29.43 24.44
N GLU A 609 23.95 -28.94 23.80
CA GLU A 609 25.05 -29.77 23.26
C GLU A 609 25.99 -30.25 24.38
N ALA A 610 25.57 -31.31 25.09
CA ALA A 610 26.14 -31.71 26.37
C ALA A 610 27.65 -32.02 26.43
N ALA A 611 28.30 -32.38 25.31
CA ALA A 611 29.72 -32.78 25.30
C ALA A 611 30.67 -31.64 24.89
N SER A 612 30.49 -31.07 23.69
CA SER A 612 31.39 -30.01 23.19
C SER A 612 31.28 -28.73 24.04
N SER A 613 30.07 -28.37 24.46
CA SER A 613 29.85 -27.19 25.30
C SER A 613 30.33 -27.39 26.73
N ALA A 614 30.40 -28.63 27.27
CA ALA A 614 30.95 -28.89 28.60
C ALA A 614 32.48 -28.66 28.66
N LEU A 615 33.21 -29.04 27.61
CA LEU A 615 34.64 -28.78 27.48
C LEU A 615 34.92 -27.26 27.47
N VAL A 616 34.23 -26.53 26.59
CA VAL A 616 34.37 -25.07 26.44
C VAL A 616 33.92 -24.35 27.70
N LEU A 617 32.85 -24.81 28.36
CA LEU A 617 32.36 -24.27 29.63
C LEU A 617 33.40 -24.45 30.76
N SER A 618 33.98 -25.65 30.90
CA SER A 618 35.01 -25.91 31.92
C SER A 618 36.21 -24.97 31.76
N GLY A 619 36.73 -24.81 30.54
CA GLY A 619 37.84 -23.91 30.23
C GLY A 619 37.46 -22.42 30.27
N LEU A 620 36.19 -22.05 30.15
CA LEU A 620 35.71 -20.68 30.32
C LEU A 620 35.61 -20.31 31.81
N LEU A 621 35.17 -21.25 32.65
CA LEU A 621 35.02 -21.07 34.10
C LEU A 621 36.37 -20.79 34.78
N THR A 622 37.45 -21.50 34.41
CA THR A 622 38.81 -21.22 34.94
C THR A 622 39.28 -19.81 34.57
N LYS A 623 39.06 -19.38 33.33
CA LYS A 623 39.43 -18.05 32.82
C LYS A 623 38.65 -16.93 33.55
N LEU A 624 37.35 -17.11 33.78
CA LEU A 624 36.53 -16.18 34.55
C LEU A 624 36.89 -16.17 36.04
N ALA A 625 37.21 -17.31 36.63
CA ALA A 625 37.68 -17.35 38.01
C ALA A 625 38.99 -16.57 38.20
N HIS A 626 39.90 -16.66 37.23
CA HIS A 626 41.16 -15.90 37.25
C HIS A 626 40.94 -14.39 37.19
N THR A 627 39.96 -13.89 36.41
CA THR A 627 39.64 -12.46 36.36
C THR A 627 38.93 -11.98 37.62
N GLU A 628 37.94 -12.72 38.14
CA GLU A 628 37.29 -12.41 39.43
C GLU A 628 38.31 -12.38 40.58
N ALA A 629 39.23 -13.35 40.62
CA ALA A 629 40.30 -13.41 41.65
C ALA A 629 41.25 -12.20 41.59
N LYS A 630 41.53 -11.68 40.40
CA LYS A 630 42.33 -10.45 40.21
C LYS A 630 41.57 -9.18 40.59
N ARG A 631 40.26 -9.16 40.38
CA ARG A 631 39.35 -8.07 40.81
C ARG A 631 39.07 -8.06 42.33
N GLY A 632 39.58 -9.05 43.07
CA GLY A 632 39.38 -9.19 44.52
C GLY A 632 38.13 -9.98 44.93
N GLU A 633 37.39 -10.54 43.97
CA GLU A 633 36.13 -11.25 44.15
C GLU A 633 36.36 -12.74 44.44
N ILE A 634 37.14 -13.01 45.51
CA ILE A 634 37.67 -14.34 45.85
C ILE A 634 36.56 -15.41 45.96
N LEU A 635 35.39 -15.07 46.52
CA LEU A 635 34.27 -16.01 46.67
C LEU A 635 33.62 -16.38 45.32
N LYS A 636 33.52 -15.43 44.39
CA LYS A 636 33.00 -15.70 43.03
C LYS A 636 33.98 -16.58 42.26
N ALA A 637 35.28 -16.26 42.35
CA ALA A 637 36.34 -17.04 41.74
C ALA A 637 36.36 -18.51 42.24
N GLN A 638 36.19 -18.71 43.55
CA GLN A 638 36.10 -20.05 44.14
C GLN A 638 34.91 -20.83 43.58
N ALA A 639 33.71 -20.26 43.55
CA ALA A 639 32.52 -20.95 43.05
C ALA A 639 32.64 -21.36 41.57
N LEU A 640 33.24 -20.50 40.74
CA LEU A 640 33.52 -20.79 39.33
C LEU A 640 34.53 -21.95 39.15
N LEU A 641 35.56 -22.03 40.01
CA LEU A 641 36.53 -23.14 40.00
C LEU A 641 35.93 -24.44 40.52
N GLU A 642 35.10 -24.40 41.56
CA GLU A 642 34.38 -25.58 42.07
C GLU A 642 33.45 -26.16 40.99
N GLU A 643 32.74 -25.32 40.24
CA GLU A 643 31.95 -25.73 39.07
C GLU A 643 32.83 -26.34 37.96
N SER A 644 33.94 -25.67 37.61
CA SER A 644 34.90 -26.16 36.60
C SER A 644 35.47 -27.54 36.95
N VAL A 645 35.97 -27.71 38.18
CA VAL A 645 36.48 -28.99 38.70
C VAL A 645 35.37 -30.06 38.67
N SER A 646 34.13 -29.71 39.03
CA SER A 646 33.00 -30.65 39.00
C SER A 646 32.64 -31.14 37.58
N LEU A 647 32.88 -30.31 36.56
CA LEU A 647 32.69 -30.66 35.15
C LEU A 647 33.89 -31.46 34.63
N ALA A 648 35.12 -31.02 34.91
CA ALA A 648 36.34 -31.72 34.51
C ALA A 648 36.39 -33.16 35.06
N ARG A 649 36.03 -33.39 36.33
CA ARG A 649 35.94 -34.76 36.91
C ARG A 649 34.93 -35.68 36.21
N ARG A 650 33.99 -35.14 35.41
CA ARG A 650 33.02 -35.93 34.61
C ARG A 650 33.53 -36.24 33.20
N MET A 651 34.54 -35.53 32.70
CA MET A 651 35.17 -35.71 31.39
C MET A 651 36.42 -36.58 31.57
N LYS A 652 36.27 -37.90 31.54
CA LYS A 652 37.29 -38.84 32.05
C LYS A 652 38.35 -39.31 31.05
N ASP A 653 38.27 -38.93 29.77
CA ASP A 653 38.81 -39.77 28.69
C ASP A 653 40.02 -39.20 27.92
N THR A 654 40.58 -38.02 28.24
CA THR A 654 41.80 -37.50 27.56
C THR A 654 42.84 -36.88 28.50
N ASP A 655 44.12 -37.00 28.14
CA ASP A 655 45.24 -36.36 28.85
C ASP A 655 45.04 -34.84 28.99
N THR A 656 44.51 -34.19 27.94
CA THR A 656 44.25 -32.74 27.96
C THR A 656 43.14 -32.33 28.94
N ASP A 657 42.25 -33.25 29.32
CA ASP A 657 41.23 -32.99 30.36
C ASP A 657 41.81 -33.13 31.76
N GLN A 658 42.81 -34.01 31.93
CA GLN A 658 43.56 -34.13 33.18
C GLN A 658 44.44 -32.90 33.40
N GLU A 659 45.11 -32.36 32.37
CA GLU A 659 45.83 -31.08 32.46
C GLU A 659 44.91 -29.92 32.92
N ARG A 660 43.70 -29.84 32.34
CA ARG A 660 42.69 -28.83 32.74
C ARG A 660 42.20 -29.02 34.18
N LEU A 661 41.99 -30.26 34.61
CA LEU A 661 41.64 -30.60 35.99
C LEU A 661 42.77 -30.20 36.96
N CYS A 662 44.02 -30.57 36.64
CA CYS A 662 45.24 -30.13 37.33
C CYS A 662 45.24 -28.59 37.48
N GLY A 663 45.07 -27.84 36.38
CA GLY A 663 45.05 -26.37 36.39
C GLY A 663 43.91 -25.75 37.24
N ALA A 664 42.70 -26.31 37.16
CA ALA A 664 41.57 -25.83 37.96
C ALA A 664 41.75 -26.11 39.47
N LEU A 665 42.31 -27.27 39.84
CA LEU A 665 42.64 -27.61 41.22
C LEU A 665 43.77 -26.71 41.76
N ILE A 666 44.80 -26.39 40.97
CA ILE A 666 45.86 -25.43 41.32
C ILE A 666 45.24 -24.07 41.68
N GLY A 667 44.37 -23.54 40.81
CA GLY A 667 43.67 -22.27 41.05
C GLY A 667 42.85 -22.30 42.34
N LEU A 668 42.12 -23.40 42.59
CA LEU A 668 41.31 -23.56 43.80
C LEU A 668 42.18 -23.64 45.06
N CYS A 669 43.31 -24.36 45.03
CA CYS A 669 44.26 -24.43 46.14
C CYS A 669 44.78 -23.05 46.53
N VAL A 670 45.22 -22.25 45.55
CA VAL A 670 45.72 -20.88 45.78
C VAL A 670 44.65 -19.97 46.40
N LEU A 671 43.37 -20.12 46.01
CA LEU A 671 42.27 -19.38 46.64
C LEU A 671 41.99 -19.85 48.07
N GLN A 672 42.02 -21.16 48.36
CA GLN A 672 41.85 -21.66 49.74
C GLN A 672 42.98 -21.17 50.66
N MET A 673 44.23 -21.13 50.17
CA MET A 673 45.36 -20.54 50.90
C MET A 673 45.15 -19.05 51.19
N LYS A 674 44.69 -18.26 50.20
CA LYS A 674 44.35 -16.84 50.41
C LYS A 674 43.22 -16.63 51.43
N GLN A 675 42.29 -17.58 51.55
CA GLN A 675 41.22 -17.56 52.55
C GLN A 675 41.62 -18.11 53.92
N GLN A 676 42.90 -18.46 54.13
CA GLN A 676 43.41 -19.13 55.34
C GLN A 676 42.81 -20.52 55.62
N ASN A 677 42.19 -21.16 54.62
CA ASN A 677 41.60 -22.50 54.73
C ASN A 677 42.64 -23.61 54.45
N MET A 678 43.71 -23.65 55.25
CA MET A 678 44.88 -24.52 55.00
C MET A 678 44.56 -26.02 55.01
N GLY A 679 43.50 -26.45 55.71
CA GLY A 679 42.99 -27.82 55.66
C GLY A 679 42.48 -28.22 54.26
N LYS A 680 41.65 -27.36 53.64
CA LYS A 680 41.10 -27.60 52.29
C LYS A 680 42.17 -27.52 51.21
N ALA A 681 43.10 -26.57 51.36
CA ALA A 681 44.25 -26.47 50.45
C ALA A 681 45.07 -27.76 50.43
N GLN A 682 45.34 -28.38 51.58
CA GLN A 682 46.08 -29.65 51.61
C GLN A 682 45.31 -30.80 50.92
N THR A 683 44.00 -30.95 51.16
CA THR A 683 43.22 -32.01 50.49
C THR A 683 43.19 -31.85 48.96
N ILE A 684 43.30 -30.62 48.45
CA ILE A 684 43.39 -30.35 47.00
C ILE A 684 44.78 -30.76 46.47
N ILE A 685 45.86 -30.50 47.22
CA ILE A 685 47.21 -30.94 46.83
C ILE A 685 47.32 -32.48 46.82
N GLU A 686 46.70 -33.16 47.78
CA GLU A 686 46.63 -34.63 47.82
C GLU A 686 45.86 -35.20 46.60
N GLU A 687 44.80 -34.53 46.15
CA GLU A 687 44.11 -34.88 44.89
C GLU A 687 44.98 -34.62 43.66
N ILE A 688 45.66 -33.47 43.58
CA ILE A 688 46.58 -33.13 42.49
C ILE A 688 47.71 -34.17 42.37
N ASP A 689 48.33 -34.56 43.49
CA ASP A 689 49.43 -35.53 43.51
C ASP A 689 48.99 -36.95 43.10
N SER A 690 47.68 -37.22 43.06
CA SER A 690 47.12 -38.47 42.50
C SER A 690 46.92 -38.44 40.98
N LEU A 691 47.08 -37.28 40.33
CA LEU A 691 46.94 -37.12 38.88
C LEU A 691 48.29 -37.29 38.17
N PRO A 692 48.36 -37.98 37.02
CA PRO A 692 49.62 -38.19 36.30
C PRO A 692 50.21 -36.90 35.70
N CYS A 693 49.45 -35.79 35.65
CA CYS A 693 49.94 -34.47 35.23
C CYS A 693 50.76 -33.71 36.31
N ALA A 694 50.85 -34.21 37.55
CA ALA A 694 51.39 -33.47 38.69
C ALA A 694 52.86 -33.02 38.51
N GLU A 695 53.71 -33.83 37.87
CA GLU A 695 55.15 -33.53 37.74
C GLU A 695 55.47 -32.39 36.76
N MET A 696 54.54 -32.03 35.86
CA MET A 696 54.79 -31.04 34.82
C MET A 696 54.78 -29.58 35.31
N TRP A 697 54.19 -29.31 36.47
CA TRP A 697 53.94 -27.95 36.96
C TRP A 697 54.97 -27.51 38.00
N LYS A 698 56.05 -26.86 37.56
CA LYS A 698 57.11 -26.30 38.44
C LYS A 698 56.58 -25.36 39.52
N GLU A 699 55.50 -24.64 39.24
CA GLU A 699 54.84 -23.74 40.20
C GLU A 699 54.24 -24.48 41.41
N MET A 700 53.95 -25.78 41.27
CA MET A 700 53.43 -26.62 42.35
C MET A 700 54.37 -26.70 43.56
N TYR A 701 55.69 -26.77 43.32
CA TYR A 701 56.68 -26.80 44.40
C TYR A 701 56.60 -25.54 45.26
N VAL A 702 56.46 -24.37 44.63
CA VAL A 702 56.29 -23.09 45.32
C VAL A 702 55.00 -23.07 46.14
N ILE A 703 53.89 -23.59 45.58
CA ILE A 703 52.60 -23.66 46.29
C ILE A 703 52.68 -24.60 47.50
N LYS A 704 53.33 -25.77 47.38
CA LYS A 704 53.53 -26.73 48.47
C LYS A 704 54.37 -26.14 49.61
N ASP A 705 55.47 -25.46 49.29
CA ASP A 705 56.32 -24.81 50.30
C ASP A 705 55.61 -23.64 50.99
N GLN A 706 54.86 -22.82 50.23
CA GLN A 706 54.03 -21.74 50.79
C GLN A 706 52.93 -22.28 51.72
N LEU A 707 52.30 -23.42 51.39
CA LEU A 707 51.30 -24.04 52.26
C LEU A 707 51.92 -24.57 53.56
N ARG A 708 53.11 -25.18 53.48
CA ARG A 708 53.85 -25.67 54.66
C ARG A 708 54.16 -24.51 55.62
N LEU A 709 54.77 -23.44 55.11
CA LEU A 709 55.09 -22.23 55.88
C LEU A 709 53.84 -21.61 56.51
N ALA A 710 52.74 -21.53 55.77
CA ALA A 710 51.51 -20.92 56.26
C ALA A 710 50.81 -21.77 57.35
N LYS A 711 50.93 -23.11 57.29
CA LYS A 711 50.49 -24.01 58.38
C LYS A 711 51.35 -23.90 59.62
N GLU A 712 52.67 -23.81 59.47
CA GLU A 712 53.59 -23.58 60.61
C GLU A 712 53.24 -22.26 61.33
N GLN A 713 52.90 -21.21 60.58
CA GLN A 713 52.41 -19.94 61.14
C GLN A 713 51.03 -20.09 61.83
N GLU A 714 50.09 -20.81 61.24
CA GLU A 714 48.78 -21.07 61.84
C GLU A 714 48.88 -21.84 63.17
N GLU A 715 49.75 -22.85 63.23
CA GLU A 715 50.05 -23.58 64.47
C GLU A 715 50.73 -22.71 65.53
N GLN A 716 51.71 -21.88 65.14
CA GLN A 716 52.35 -20.94 66.05
C GLN A 716 51.35 -19.92 66.62
N GLN A 717 50.42 -19.42 65.79
CA GLN A 717 49.34 -18.54 66.26
C GLN A 717 48.39 -19.26 67.22
N LYS A 718 47.97 -20.50 66.92
CA LYS A 718 47.13 -21.31 67.82
C LYS A 718 47.80 -21.55 69.17
N ARG A 719 49.07 -21.96 69.17
CA ARG A 719 49.87 -22.13 70.40
C ARG A 719 49.98 -20.83 71.18
N ALA A 720 50.26 -19.70 70.52
CA ALA A 720 50.31 -18.38 71.17
C ALA A 720 48.96 -17.93 71.76
N VAL A 721 47.83 -18.29 71.15
CA VAL A 721 46.48 -18.02 71.68
C VAL A 721 46.15 -18.94 72.86
N GLU A 722 46.49 -20.23 72.79
CA GLU A 722 46.36 -21.15 73.93
C GLU A 722 47.23 -20.72 75.11
N ASP A 723 48.47 -20.32 74.87
CA ASP A 723 49.38 -19.87 75.93
C ASP A 723 48.92 -18.54 76.53
N ARG A 724 48.29 -17.63 75.76
CA ARG A 724 47.59 -16.46 76.31
C ARG A 724 46.41 -16.85 77.18
N LYS A 725 45.54 -17.77 76.74
CA LYS A 725 44.43 -18.27 77.57
C LYS A 725 44.92 -18.91 78.87
N ARG A 726 45.95 -19.76 78.80
CA ARG A 726 46.62 -20.33 79.99
C ARG A 726 47.18 -19.24 80.90
N HIS A 727 47.76 -18.17 80.35
CA HIS A 727 48.23 -17.03 81.15
C HIS A 727 47.08 -16.24 81.80
N GLU A 728 45.95 -16.06 81.12
CA GLU A 728 44.75 -15.43 81.68
C GLU A 728 44.13 -16.30 82.80
N GLU A 729 44.01 -17.60 82.59
CA GLU A 729 43.56 -18.58 83.59
C GLU A 729 44.51 -18.63 84.81
N LEU A 730 45.83 -18.65 84.58
CA LEU A 730 46.85 -18.54 85.64
C LEU A 730 46.77 -17.22 86.39
N GLN A 731 46.50 -16.08 85.72
CA GLN A 731 46.29 -14.80 86.39
C GLN A 731 45.01 -14.79 87.25
N VAL A 732 43.94 -15.46 86.81
CA VAL A 732 42.71 -15.63 87.62
C VAL A 732 42.99 -16.47 88.87
N LEU A 733 43.73 -17.58 88.74
CA LEU A 733 44.14 -18.43 89.86
C LEU A 733 45.08 -17.68 90.84
N LEU A 734 46.04 -16.90 90.32
CA LEU A 734 46.92 -16.05 91.13
C LEU A 734 46.14 -14.96 91.88
N ARG A 735 45.05 -14.42 91.30
CA ARG A 735 44.12 -13.50 91.99
C ARG A 735 43.34 -14.16 93.13
N GLN A 736 42.97 -15.44 93.01
CA GLN A 736 42.30 -16.17 94.08
C GLN A 736 43.27 -16.46 95.24
N ASN A 737 44.51 -16.89 94.94
CA ASN A 737 45.51 -17.16 95.96
C ASN A 737 46.04 -15.91 96.69
N SER A 738 46.07 -14.74 96.03
CA SER A 738 46.52 -13.50 96.69
C SER A 738 45.52 -12.93 97.69
N LEU A 739 44.22 -13.20 97.53
CA LEU A 739 43.18 -12.80 98.50
C LEU A 739 43.27 -13.60 99.81
N ALA A 740 43.62 -14.89 99.74
CA ALA A 740 43.80 -15.73 100.93
C ALA A 740 44.95 -15.23 101.83
N GLY A 741 46.12 -14.95 101.24
CA GLY A 741 47.29 -14.44 101.98
C GLY A 741 47.16 -13.01 102.50
N TRP A 742 46.20 -12.22 102.00
CA TRP A 742 45.90 -10.89 102.51
C TRP A 742 45.05 -10.92 103.78
N TRP A 743 44.09 -11.86 103.86
CA TRP A 743 43.19 -12.01 105.01
C TRP A 743 43.92 -12.38 106.30
N GLU A 744 44.84 -13.35 106.26
CA GLU A 744 45.60 -13.77 107.46
C GLU A 744 46.47 -12.66 108.04
N ARG A 745 47.10 -11.85 107.17
CA ARG A 745 47.98 -10.74 107.60
C ARG A 745 47.20 -9.55 108.17
N TRP A 746 45.99 -9.29 107.66
CA TRP A 746 45.15 -8.20 108.15
C TRP A 746 44.55 -8.54 109.53
N TRP A 747 44.11 -9.79 109.72
CA TRP A 747 43.56 -10.26 111.00
C TRP A 747 44.58 -10.17 112.16
N PHE A 748 45.84 -10.52 111.89
CA PHE A 748 46.91 -10.46 112.90
C PHE A 748 47.16 -9.04 113.42
N ALA A 749 47.12 -8.03 112.54
CA ALA A 749 47.36 -6.62 112.91
C ALA A 749 46.21 -6.03 113.75
N VAL A 750 44.96 -6.43 113.49
CA VAL A 750 43.78 -5.99 114.24
C VAL A 750 43.78 -6.56 115.66
N CYS A 751 44.13 -7.84 115.82
CA CYS A 751 44.21 -8.49 117.14
C CYS A 751 45.24 -7.83 118.07
N VAL A 752 46.45 -7.52 117.57
CA VAL A 752 47.50 -6.85 118.37
C VAL A 752 47.06 -5.45 118.82
N SER A 753 46.36 -4.72 117.95
CA SER A 753 45.86 -3.38 118.25
C SER A 753 44.76 -3.38 119.33
N LEU A 754 43.87 -4.38 119.33
CA LEU A 754 42.82 -4.52 120.35
C LEU A 754 43.38 -4.89 121.74
N VAL A 755 44.45 -5.69 121.81
CA VAL A 755 45.14 -5.98 123.09
C VAL A 755 45.78 -4.71 123.68
N GLY A 756 46.38 -3.85 122.85
CA GLY A 756 46.93 -2.57 123.29
C GLY A 756 45.87 -1.63 123.89
N ILE A 757 44.67 -1.60 123.30
CA ILE A 757 43.55 -0.79 123.81
C ILE A 757 43.01 -1.37 125.14
N ALA A 758 42.93 -2.69 125.28
CA ALA A 758 42.51 -3.33 126.54
C ALA A 758 43.44 -3.01 127.72
N VAL A 759 44.77 -2.98 127.49
CA VAL A 759 45.76 -2.58 128.51
C VAL A 759 45.65 -1.10 128.87
N ALA A 760 45.38 -0.22 127.89
CA ALA A 760 45.17 1.21 128.15
C ALA A 760 43.90 1.51 128.94
N VAL A 761 42.80 0.79 128.68
CA VAL A 761 41.53 0.94 129.44
C VAL A 761 41.68 0.45 130.88
N LEU A 762 42.36 -0.67 131.11
CA LEU A 762 42.65 -1.16 132.46
C LEU A 762 43.49 -0.17 133.28
N HIS A 763 44.42 0.56 132.65
CA HIS A 763 45.24 1.54 133.37
C HIS A 763 44.51 2.86 133.71
N ILE A 764 43.39 3.15 133.04
CA ILE A 764 42.58 4.36 133.28
C ILE A 764 41.48 4.09 134.33
N MET A 765 40.96 2.86 134.41
CA MET A 765 39.92 2.52 135.40
C MET A 765 40.40 2.51 136.86
N ASP A 766 41.71 2.31 137.11
CA ASP A 766 42.32 2.35 138.45
C ASP A 766 42.41 3.78 139.06
N SER A 767 41.78 4.79 138.45
CA SER A 767 41.90 6.20 138.85
C SER A 767 40.59 6.89 139.28
N SER A 768 39.46 6.17 139.39
CA SER A 768 38.19 6.76 139.87
C SER A 768 37.10 5.75 140.31
N SER A 769 37.36 4.93 141.34
CA SER A 769 36.40 4.55 142.40
C SER A 769 37.03 3.56 143.41
N ASP A 770 36.67 3.49 144.70
CA ASP A 770 35.73 4.29 145.54
C ASP A 770 34.43 4.82 144.91
#